data_AF-A0AAW5S3I9-F1
#
_entry.id   AF-A0AAW5S3I9-F1
#
_cell.length_a   1.000
_cell.length_b   1.000
_cell.length_c   1.000
_cell.angle_alpha   90.00
_cell.angle_beta   90.00
_cell.angle_gamma   90.00
#
_symmetry.space_group_name_H-M   'P 1'
#
loop_
_entity.id
_entity.type
_entity.pdbx_description
1 polymer ?
#
loop_
_entity_poly.entity_id
_entity_poly.type
_entity_poly.pdbx_seq_one_letter_code
_entity_poly.pdbx_strand_id
1 'polypeptide(L)'
;MSEDPVADGYAWAQRQQNAFPAWVTRYGGGDPGRWDYGLDSVNTLSYLIFDYFPTTEAIDDPANAGFSDPAAWYLGEIIRRSVPEKLCWSRQDYGPDAGDYVVRPTAKTRAWETHNPRAHLRFTPSFGDPLWLRSYYVSYVAPLWDKSWPPWIFASETGAWSWDEAGQRWVSQRDQWLDNIASLLGVLATQLDDTALDYSTASLEAVEAFTVTSTDTNDAAQVGTLRDAVVAYVGECLLRTGGGRWIWDIHPEHLTSGFPVVERSVTRVSPAHLIEFAQARRDGQTFARIHRAWMADAEGRRRRGDQHSLQRELTPGLDYTPEPSPAEQWASGQRNRFLEWVARYGAGHQWDFSADSLDVIARIILEHCPAGSSVLHAPPGEDFVDGVLWYLGETLHRAKPSRWSFSANVANIGGSPRAGLQISANLPYDVYAIGDPMAVYLVQELDLVVRPRMITGPDQPETNPRRLSDTFQSWITATIRERISQSQKRREQAKRRSGSKRSDEETLARWLDTRTKAFPDWKHQFGSVSDWDFSIDSLDKLEAVIRQVAAGPEELLEDKANADFVDGAAWYFGEVLRRHHPDHVRWGYERHYHPEPCLLGWFDTIPAEHLATVYTKDGGVLRKRYETIRAHREARTG
;
A
#
# COMPACT_ATOMS: atom_id res chain seq x y z
N MET A 1 40.00 -13.03 21.88
CA MET A 1 39.02 -12.77 22.95
C MET A 1 37.64 -13.01 22.37
N SER A 2 37.05 -14.15 22.72
CA SER A 2 35.75 -14.63 22.25
C SER A 2 34.75 -14.36 23.37
N GLU A 3 34.34 -13.10 23.54
CA GLU A 3 33.22 -12.76 24.43
C GLU A 3 31.90 -13.13 23.76
N ASP A 4 30.95 -13.66 24.53
CA ASP A 4 29.60 -13.96 24.06
C ASP A 4 28.95 -12.66 23.54
N PRO A 5 28.62 -12.56 22.23
CA PRO A 5 28.10 -11.33 21.64
C PRO A 5 26.77 -10.87 22.27
N VAL A 6 25.99 -11.80 22.83
CA VAL A 6 24.76 -11.47 23.56
C VAL A 6 25.08 -10.83 24.90
N ALA A 7 26.01 -11.42 25.65
CA ALA A 7 26.43 -10.88 26.93
C ALA A 7 27.06 -9.49 26.79
N ASP A 8 27.91 -9.28 25.77
CA ASP A 8 28.46 -7.95 25.46
C ASP A 8 27.37 -6.96 25.04
N GLY A 9 26.41 -7.39 24.21
CA GLY A 9 25.25 -6.57 23.83
C GLY A 9 24.43 -6.10 25.03
N TYR A 10 24.14 -6.98 25.98
CA TYR A 10 23.47 -6.61 27.23
C TYR A 10 24.30 -5.66 28.08
N ALA A 11 25.60 -5.91 28.22
CA ALA A 11 26.49 -5.05 28.98
C ALA A 11 26.57 -3.64 28.38
N TRP A 12 26.63 -3.53 27.04
CA TRP A 12 26.56 -2.26 26.35
C TRP A 12 25.22 -1.55 26.57
N ALA A 13 24.10 -2.25 26.39
CA ALA A 13 22.77 -1.66 26.57
C ALA A 13 22.57 -1.12 28.00
N GLN A 14 23.07 -1.83 29.01
CA GLN A 14 23.03 -1.37 30.40
C GLN A 14 23.86 -0.10 30.62
N ARG A 15 25.05 -0.01 29.99
CA ARG A 15 25.88 1.22 30.05
C ARG A 15 25.13 2.41 29.44
N GLN A 16 24.49 2.23 28.28
CA GLN A 16 23.76 3.30 27.61
C GLN A 16 22.51 3.71 28.38
N GLN A 17 21.78 2.75 28.96
CA GLN A 17 20.65 3.05 29.85
C GLN A 17 21.07 3.94 31.03
N ASN A 18 22.23 3.67 31.63
CA ASN A 18 22.76 4.47 32.74
C ASN A 18 23.25 5.85 32.29
N ALA A 19 23.73 5.99 31.06
CA ALA A 19 24.19 7.25 30.48
C ALA A 19 23.04 8.13 29.96
N PHE A 20 21.88 7.54 29.64
CA PHE A 20 20.77 8.23 28.99
C PHE A 20 20.23 9.45 29.77
N PRO A 21 20.10 9.46 31.11
CA PRO A 21 19.69 10.66 31.83
C PRO A 21 20.62 11.86 31.62
N ALA A 22 21.94 11.63 31.59
CA ALA A 22 22.91 12.68 31.29
C ALA A 22 22.84 13.12 29.82
N TRP A 23 22.55 12.18 28.91
CA TRP A 23 22.28 12.48 27.50
C TRP A 23 21.04 13.37 27.32
N VAL A 24 19.94 13.11 28.05
CA VAL A 24 18.72 13.94 28.01
C VAL A 24 19.00 15.37 28.51
N THR A 25 19.80 15.51 29.56
CA THR A 25 20.23 16.84 30.05
C THR A 25 21.06 17.59 29.02
N ARG A 26 21.96 16.89 28.32
CA ARG A 26 22.91 17.50 27.38
C ARG A 26 22.29 17.82 26.02
N TYR A 27 21.46 16.92 25.50
CA TYR A 27 20.91 17.00 24.15
C TYR A 27 19.38 17.04 24.15
N GLY A 28 18.73 16.22 24.99
CA GLY A 28 17.29 16.01 24.98
C GLY A 28 16.40 17.10 25.62
N GLY A 29 16.93 18.31 25.84
CA GLY A 29 16.16 19.45 26.38
C GLY A 29 15.94 19.42 27.90
N GLY A 30 16.51 18.46 28.62
CA GLY A 30 16.49 18.42 30.09
C GLY A 30 15.20 17.90 30.75
N ASP A 31 14.18 17.53 29.98
CA ASP A 31 12.95 16.92 30.49
C ASP A 31 12.91 15.41 30.15
N PRO A 32 13.14 14.51 31.13
CA PRO A 32 13.05 13.06 30.93
C PRO A 32 11.64 12.58 30.55
N GLY A 33 10.58 13.31 30.94
CA GLY A 33 9.20 12.93 30.66
C GLY A 33 8.85 12.97 29.17
N ARG A 34 9.63 13.73 28.37
CA ARG A 34 9.49 13.82 26.92
C ARG A 34 10.06 12.60 26.16
N TRP A 35 10.83 11.75 26.84
CA TRP A 35 11.51 10.59 26.25
C TRP A 35 10.80 9.28 26.62
N ASP A 36 9.54 9.16 26.21
CA ASP A 36 8.59 8.12 26.61
C ASP A 36 8.53 6.89 25.69
N TYR A 37 9.41 6.81 24.69
CA TYR A 37 9.42 5.80 23.61
C TYR A 37 8.24 5.95 22.64
N GLY A 38 7.49 7.05 22.72
CA GLY A 38 6.43 7.44 21.81
C GLY A 38 6.93 8.20 20.59
N LEU A 39 6.04 8.47 19.62
CA LEU A 39 6.43 9.08 18.35
C LEU A 39 6.95 10.52 18.48
N ASP A 40 6.54 11.26 19.51
CA ASP A 40 6.99 12.64 19.74
C ASP A 40 8.45 12.70 20.23
N SER A 41 8.87 11.70 21.01
CA SER A 41 10.29 11.52 21.38
C SER A 41 11.15 11.18 20.16
N VAL A 42 10.62 10.37 19.22
CA VAL A 42 11.29 10.02 17.95
C VAL A 42 11.43 11.24 17.03
N ASN A 43 10.40 12.09 16.94
CA ASN A 43 10.48 13.37 16.23
C ASN A 43 11.55 14.26 16.86
N THR A 44 11.59 14.33 18.19
CA THR A 44 12.59 15.11 18.93
C THR A 44 14.01 14.61 18.64
N LEU A 45 14.22 13.29 18.58
CA LEU A 45 15.52 12.73 18.20
C LEU A 45 15.93 13.11 16.78
N SER A 46 14.99 13.09 15.84
CA SER A 46 15.22 13.51 14.46
C SER A 46 15.75 14.95 14.40
N TYR A 47 15.18 15.86 15.21
CA TYR A 47 15.70 17.24 15.33
C TYR A 47 17.14 17.31 15.79
N LEU A 48 17.49 16.55 16.83
CA LEU A 48 18.84 16.57 17.38
C LEU A 48 19.87 16.06 16.37
N ILE A 49 19.51 15.06 15.57
CA ILE A 49 20.38 14.57 14.49
C ILE A 49 20.63 15.67 13.46
N PHE A 50 19.58 16.32 12.95
CA PHE A 50 19.75 17.41 11.96
C PHE A 50 20.43 18.66 12.51
N ASP A 51 20.38 18.91 13.82
CA ASP A 51 21.04 20.05 14.47
C ASP A 51 22.52 19.84 14.68
N TYR A 52 22.87 18.71 15.29
CA TYR A 52 24.21 18.50 15.81
C TYR A 52 25.04 17.54 14.95
N PHE A 53 24.37 16.67 14.19
CA PHE A 53 25.03 15.59 13.44
C PHE A 53 24.40 15.40 12.04
N PRO A 54 24.41 16.45 11.17
CA PRO A 54 23.65 16.47 9.91
C PRO A 54 24.24 15.60 8.80
N THR A 55 25.28 14.80 9.08
CA THR A 55 25.94 13.92 8.10
C THR A 55 26.12 12.52 8.68
N THR A 56 26.19 11.51 7.81
CA THR A 56 26.49 10.14 8.22
C THR A 56 27.86 10.06 8.91
N GLU A 57 28.84 10.81 8.40
CA GLU A 57 30.19 10.88 8.97
C GLU A 57 30.18 11.46 10.39
N ALA A 58 29.34 12.46 10.67
CA ALA A 58 29.20 13.01 12.02
C ALA A 58 28.60 12.01 13.02
N ILE A 59 27.71 11.12 12.56
CA ILE A 59 27.15 10.03 13.39
C ILE A 59 28.19 8.93 13.66
N ASP A 60 29.09 8.70 12.71
CA ASP A 60 30.13 7.67 12.82
C ASP A 60 31.43 8.15 13.47
N ASP A 61 31.62 9.47 13.62
CA ASP A 61 32.78 10.03 14.32
C ASP A 61 32.82 9.53 15.78
N PRO A 62 33.90 8.83 16.22
CA PRO A 62 34.05 8.38 17.59
C PRO A 62 33.99 9.51 18.63
N ALA A 63 34.33 10.75 18.26
CA ALA A 63 34.20 11.92 19.14
C ALA A 63 32.73 12.20 19.54
N ASN A 64 31.79 11.74 18.71
CA ASN A 64 30.35 11.92 18.87
C ASN A 64 29.65 10.69 19.49
N ALA A 65 30.41 9.67 19.92
CA ALA A 65 29.87 8.47 20.57
C ALA A 65 28.98 8.78 21.79
N GLY A 66 29.30 9.85 22.50
CA GLY A 66 28.49 10.35 23.63
C GLY A 66 27.08 10.82 23.24
N PHE A 67 26.82 11.08 21.96
CA PHE A 67 25.47 11.27 21.41
C PHE A 67 24.94 10.00 20.74
N SER A 68 25.71 9.42 19.80
CA SER A 68 25.22 8.37 18.91
C SER A 68 24.86 7.08 19.66
N ASP A 69 25.62 6.70 20.69
CA ASP A 69 25.42 5.42 21.36
C ASP A 69 24.15 5.41 22.23
N PRO A 70 23.88 6.43 23.10
CA PRO A 70 22.62 6.51 23.81
C PRO A 70 21.40 6.70 22.88
N ALA A 71 21.56 7.43 21.77
CA ALA A 71 20.50 7.58 20.77
C ALA A 71 20.17 6.25 20.07
N ALA A 72 21.20 5.47 19.68
CA ALA A 72 21.02 4.15 19.07
C ALA A 72 20.41 3.17 20.08
N TRP A 73 20.83 3.23 21.34
CA TRP A 73 20.21 2.47 22.42
C TRP A 73 18.73 2.80 22.57
N TYR A 74 18.37 4.09 22.60
CA TYR A 74 16.98 4.52 22.74
C TYR A 74 16.09 3.95 21.64
N LEU A 75 16.53 4.08 20.39
CA LEU A 75 15.86 3.52 19.22
C LEU A 75 15.77 1.99 19.28
N GLY A 76 16.84 1.29 19.67
CA GLY A 76 16.79 -0.16 19.83
C GLY A 76 15.87 -0.63 20.96
N GLU A 77 15.72 0.16 22.03
CA GLU A 77 14.77 -0.13 23.10
C GLU A 77 13.32 -0.06 22.63
N ILE A 78 12.96 0.85 21.72
CA ILE A 78 11.63 0.86 21.10
C ILE A 78 11.35 -0.49 20.40
N ILE A 79 12.31 -0.97 19.60
CA ILE A 79 12.22 -2.25 18.90
C ILE A 79 12.12 -3.40 19.90
N ARG A 80 13.04 -3.47 20.86
CA ARG A 80 13.11 -4.57 21.83
C ARG A 80 11.84 -4.66 22.67
N ARG A 81 11.32 -3.51 23.13
CA ARG A 81 10.11 -3.44 23.97
C ARG A 81 8.85 -3.81 23.22
N SER A 82 8.81 -3.66 21.89
CA SER A 82 7.66 -4.10 21.10
C SER A 82 7.41 -5.62 21.23
N VAL A 83 8.46 -6.43 21.44
CA VAL A 83 8.37 -7.89 21.64
C VAL A 83 9.48 -8.40 22.60
N PRO A 84 9.40 -8.10 23.91
CA PRO A 84 10.53 -8.20 24.84
C PRO A 84 11.01 -9.63 25.07
N GLU A 85 10.14 -10.63 24.90
CA GLU A 85 10.49 -12.05 25.06
C GLU A 85 11.25 -12.62 23.85
N LYS A 86 11.17 -11.96 22.69
CA LYS A 86 11.71 -12.47 21.42
C LYS A 86 12.90 -11.69 20.91
N LEU A 87 13.20 -10.53 21.48
CA LEU A 87 14.23 -9.63 20.99
C LEU A 87 15.24 -9.34 22.10
N CYS A 88 16.52 -9.40 21.76
CA CYS A 88 17.61 -9.06 22.67
C CYS A 88 18.70 -8.23 21.99
N TRP A 89 19.47 -7.53 22.82
CA TRP A 89 20.69 -6.86 22.38
C TRP A 89 21.81 -7.87 22.13
N SER A 90 22.59 -7.61 21.08
CA SER A 90 23.78 -8.39 20.74
C SER A 90 24.78 -7.51 20.02
N ARG A 91 26.07 -7.77 20.19
CA ARG A 91 27.07 -7.26 19.25
C ARG A 91 26.97 -8.04 17.94
N GLN A 92 27.10 -7.35 16.81
CA GLN A 92 27.19 -7.96 15.49
C GLN A 92 28.68 -8.15 15.13
N ASP A 93 29.10 -9.39 14.86
CA ASP A 93 30.52 -9.69 14.61
C ASP A 93 30.88 -9.78 13.11
N TYR A 94 29.88 -9.77 12.22
CA TYR A 94 30.06 -10.04 10.80
C TYR A 94 29.07 -9.26 9.93
N GLY A 95 29.41 -9.11 8.65
CA GLY A 95 28.58 -8.40 7.68
C GLY A 95 28.83 -6.89 7.67
N PRO A 96 27.98 -6.11 6.97
CA PRO A 96 28.13 -4.66 6.85
C PRO A 96 27.99 -3.92 8.19
N ASP A 97 27.33 -4.55 9.18
CA ASP A 97 27.10 -4.02 10.52
C ASP A 97 28.10 -4.55 11.56
N ALA A 98 29.21 -5.14 11.14
CA ALA A 98 30.20 -5.69 12.06
C ALA A 98 30.77 -4.60 13.00
N GLY A 99 30.72 -4.84 14.30
CA GLY A 99 31.10 -3.90 15.36
C GLY A 99 29.95 -3.10 15.95
N ASP A 100 28.79 -3.04 15.27
CA ASP A 100 27.60 -2.35 15.80
C ASP A 100 26.84 -3.23 16.82
N TYR A 101 26.08 -2.57 17.69
CA TYR A 101 25.15 -3.22 18.60
C TYR A 101 23.75 -3.25 17.98
N VAL A 102 23.20 -4.45 17.87
CA VAL A 102 21.96 -4.75 17.14
C VAL A 102 20.91 -5.33 18.06
N VAL A 103 19.64 -5.16 17.69
CA VAL A 103 18.50 -5.83 18.30
C VAL A 103 18.11 -6.99 17.39
N ARG A 104 18.22 -8.23 17.88
CA ARG A 104 17.98 -9.43 17.07
C ARG A 104 17.02 -10.41 17.73
N PRO A 105 16.39 -11.31 16.96
CA PRO A 105 15.59 -12.37 17.54
C PRO A 105 16.41 -13.33 18.40
N THR A 106 15.83 -13.74 19.53
CA THR A 106 16.38 -14.78 20.40
C THR A 106 16.39 -16.15 19.70
N ALA A 107 15.45 -16.37 18.77
CA ALA A 107 15.40 -17.55 17.92
C ALA A 107 16.37 -17.45 16.73
N LYS A 108 17.39 -18.32 16.69
CA LYS A 108 18.41 -18.33 15.64
C LYS A 108 17.85 -18.50 14.21
N THR A 109 16.70 -19.15 14.05
CA THR A 109 16.03 -19.36 12.75
C THR A 109 15.52 -18.06 12.11
N ARG A 110 15.48 -16.96 12.86
CA ARG A 110 15.06 -15.63 12.39
C ARG A 110 16.18 -14.59 12.45
N ALA A 111 17.45 -15.00 12.49
CA ALA A 111 18.58 -14.08 12.61
C ALA A 111 18.63 -13.00 11.49
N TRP A 112 17.95 -13.22 10.37
CA TRP A 112 17.81 -12.24 9.28
C TRP A 112 16.88 -11.05 9.63
N GLU A 113 16.02 -11.15 10.65
CA GLU A 113 15.16 -10.05 11.16
C GLU A 113 15.94 -9.13 12.14
N THR A 114 17.25 -9.00 11.98
CA THR A 114 18.11 -8.18 12.87
C THR A 114 18.01 -6.71 12.51
N HIS A 115 17.90 -5.85 13.53
CA HIS A 115 17.84 -4.40 13.37
C HIS A 115 19.10 -3.72 13.89
N ASN A 116 19.65 -2.77 13.14
CA ASN A 116 20.79 -1.95 13.54
C ASN A 116 20.34 -0.50 13.82
N PRO A 117 20.05 -0.13 15.07
CA PRO A 117 19.62 1.23 15.40
C PRO A 117 20.66 2.32 15.08
N ARG A 118 21.96 1.99 15.06
CA ARG A 118 22.99 2.95 14.65
C ARG A 118 22.88 3.24 13.15
N ALA A 119 22.65 2.23 12.32
CA ALA A 119 22.34 2.43 10.91
C ALA A 119 21.08 3.29 10.71
N HIS A 120 20.06 3.14 11.56
CA HIS A 120 18.86 3.98 11.51
C HIS A 120 19.17 5.47 11.79
N LEU A 121 20.09 5.76 12.73
CA LEU A 121 20.59 7.12 12.93
C LEU A 121 21.31 7.64 11.67
N ARG A 122 22.12 6.82 11.00
CA ARG A 122 22.83 7.18 9.76
C ARG A 122 21.87 7.49 8.61
N PHE A 123 20.76 6.76 8.53
CA PHE A 123 19.76 6.91 7.48
C PHE A 123 19.03 8.24 7.52
N THR A 124 18.83 8.81 8.71
CA THR A 124 18.14 10.10 8.87
C THR A 124 18.83 11.24 8.10
N PRO A 125 20.12 11.57 8.32
CA PRO A 125 20.84 12.56 7.53
C PRO A 125 21.18 12.08 6.12
N SER A 126 21.41 10.78 5.92
CA SER A 126 21.73 10.23 4.58
C SER A 126 20.57 10.37 3.61
N PHE A 127 19.33 10.19 4.06
CA PHE A 127 18.14 10.37 3.25
C PHE A 127 17.68 11.83 3.24
N GLY A 128 18.06 12.62 4.24
CA GLY A 128 17.55 13.99 4.37
C GLY A 128 16.04 14.00 4.56
N ASP A 129 15.50 13.00 5.26
CA ASP A 129 14.08 12.87 5.58
C ASP A 129 13.90 12.96 7.11
N PRO A 130 13.39 14.09 7.64
CA PRO A 130 13.14 14.25 9.06
C PRO A 130 11.97 13.43 9.60
N LEU A 131 11.17 12.80 8.73
CA LEU A 131 10.11 11.87 9.13
C LEU A 131 10.54 10.41 9.10
N TRP A 132 11.73 10.10 8.55
CA TRP A 132 12.14 8.72 8.31
C TRP A 132 12.06 7.86 9.57
N LEU A 133 12.61 8.34 10.70
CA LEU A 133 12.54 7.64 11.97
C LEU A 133 11.10 7.43 12.43
N ARG A 134 10.24 8.45 12.33
CA ARG A 134 8.84 8.33 12.73
C ARG A 134 8.13 7.26 11.90
N SER A 135 8.28 7.31 10.59
CA SER A 135 7.67 6.35 9.65
C SER A 135 8.20 4.93 9.88
N TYR A 136 9.50 4.76 10.12
CA TYR A 136 10.09 3.46 10.40
C TYR A 136 9.62 2.87 11.74
N TYR A 137 9.52 3.72 12.77
CA TYR A 137 9.24 3.28 14.14
C TYR A 137 7.75 3.15 14.48
N VAL A 138 6.83 3.63 13.65
CA VAL A 138 5.38 3.61 13.91
C VAL A 138 4.87 2.20 14.26
N SER A 139 5.34 1.18 13.54
CA SER A 139 4.93 -0.21 13.75
C SER A 139 5.49 -0.85 15.04
N TYR A 140 6.58 -0.31 15.59
CA TYR A 140 7.18 -0.77 16.85
C TYR A 140 6.63 -0.02 18.07
N VAL A 141 6.25 1.24 17.89
CA VAL A 141 5.60 2.05 18.92
C VAL A 141 4.15 1.62 19.11
N ALA A 142 3.45 1.22 18.04
CA ALA A 142 2.05 0.84 18.09
C ALA A 142 1.69 -0.28 19.10
N PRO A 143 2.46 -1.38 19.23
CA PRO A 143 2.24 -2.38 20.29
C PRO A 143 2.46 -1.86 21.71
N LEU A 144 3.23 -0.78 21.88
CA LEU A 144 3.48 -0.10 23.15
C LEU A 144 2.40 0.94 23.46
N TRP A 145 1.48 1.16 22.53
CA TRP A 145 0.40 2.12 22.62
C TRP A 145 -0.87 1.45 23.16
N ASP A 146 -1.37 1.96 24.28
CA ASP A 146 -2.62 1.53 24.94
C ASP A 146 -3.86 2.30 24.45
N LYS A 147 -3.69 3.26 23.53
CA LYS A 147 -4.76 4.09 22.97
C LYS A 147 -5.22 3.51 21.64
N SER A 148 -6.50 3.71 21.32
CA SER A 148 -7.05 3.40 20.00
C SER A 148 -6.22 4.08 18.92
N TRP A 149 -5.99 3.37 17.81
CA TRP A 149 -5.36 3.96 16.64
C TRP A 149 -6.16 5.19 16.20
N PRO A 150 -5.49 6.31 15.90
CA PRO A 150 -6.16 7.44 15.28
C PRO A 150 -6.91 7.00 14.01
N PRO A 151 -8.17 7.42 13.79
CA PRO A 151 -9.00 6.99 12.66
C PRO A 151 -8.34 7.19 11.28
N TRP A 152 -7.44 8.16 11.15
CA TRP A 152 -6.73 8.45 9.90
C TRP A 152 -5.71 7.37 9.51
N ILE A 153 -5.26 6.52 10.44
CA ILE A 153 -4.35 5.40 10.14
C ILE A 153 -5.04 4.28 9.34
N PHE A 154 -6.39 4.28 9.30
CA PHE A 154 -7.19 3.38 8.48
C PHE A 154 -7.94 4.10 7.36
N ALA A 155 -7.82 5.43 7.27
CA ALA A 155 -8.38 6.22 6.19
C ALA A 155 -7.53 6.02 4.93
N SER A 156 -7.72 4.86 4.29
CA SER A 156 -7.17 4.54 2.98
C SER A 156 -7.99 5.24 1.90
N GLU A 157 -8.03 6.56 1.90
CA GLU A 157 -8.41 7.22 0.67
C GLU A 157 -7.19 7.17 -0.24
N THR A 158 -7.08 6.03 -0.93
CA THR A 158 -6.31 5.94 -2.18
C THR A 158 -6.69 7.15 -2.99
N GLY A 159 -5.81 8.16 -3.02
CA GLY A 159 -6.14 9.54 -3.35
C GLY A 159 -7.15 9.65 -4.49
N ALA A 160 -8.18 10.47 -4.32
CA ALA A 160 -9.35 10.51 -5.19
C ALA A 160 -8.94 10.53 -6.66
N TRP A 161 -9.19 9.43 -7.35
CA TRP A 161 -9.10 9.38 -8.80
C TRP A 161 -10.45 9.78 -9.36
N SER A 162 -10.44 10.69 -10.31
CA SER A 162 -11.61 11.13 -11.04
C SER A 162 -11.44 10.81 -12.52
N TRP A 163 -12.53 10.43 -13.17
CA TRP A 163 -12.55 10.26 -14.61
C TRP A 163 -12.72 11.64 -15.25
N ASP A 164 -11.73 12.05 -16.04
CA ASP A 164 -11.82 13.26 -16.88
C ASP A 164 -12.47 12.88 -18.22
N GLU A 165 -13.72 13.30 -18.40
CA GLU A 165 -14.45 13.05 -19.65
C GLU A 165 -13.86 13.81 -20.85
N ALA A 166 -13.20 14.94 -20.65
CA ALA A 166 -12.61 15.68 -21.78
C ALA A 166 -11.34 14.98 -22.27
N GLY A 167 -10.46 14.59 -21.34
CA GLY A 167 -9.24 13.84 -21.63
C GLY A 167 -9.44 12.35 -21.86
N GLN A 168 -10.62 11.81 -21.51
CA GLN A 168 -10.93 10.38 -21.47
C GLN A 168 -9.81 9.58 -20.77
N ARG A 169 -9.40 10.09 -19.61
CA ARG A 169 -8.32 9.54 -18.79
C ARG A 169 -8.66 9.66 -17.32
N TRP A 170 -8.04 8.81 -16.52
CA TRP A 170 -8.06 8.97 -15.07
C TRP A 170 -7.10 10.07 -14.64
N VAL A 171 -7.58 10.94 -13.76
CA VAL A 171 -6.81 12.02 -13.13
C VAL A 171 -6.77 11.77 -11.63
N SER A 172 -5.56 11.62 -11.08
CA SER A 172 -5.33 11.49 -9.65
C SER A 172 -5.19 12.84 -8.95
N GLN A 173 -5.25 12.83 -7.62
CA GLN A 173 -4.81 13.97 -6.80
C GLN A 173 -3.36 14.40 -7.10
N ARG A 174 -2.47 13.45 -7.43
CA ARG A 174 -1.12 13.76 -7.90
C ARG A 174 -1.13 14.53 -9.21
N ASP A 175 -1.95 14.12 -10.17
CA ASP A 175 -2.01 14.80 -11.49
C ASP A 175 -2.61 16.21 -11.33
N GLN A 176 -3.66 16.34 -10.52
CA GLN A 176 -4.22 17.66 -10.15
C GLN A 176 -3.18 18.54 -9.46
N TRP A 177 -2.40 17.97 -8.54
CA TRP A 177 -1.28 18.66 -7.89
C TRP A 177 -0.27 19.14 -8.92
N LEU A 178 0.22 18.24 -9.78
CA LEU A 178 1.20 18.55 -10.83
C LEU A 178 0.71 19.64 -11.78
N ASP A 179 -0.53 19.55 -12.24
CA ASP A 179 -1.15 20.54 -13.14
C ASP A 179 -1.29 21.93 -12.49
N ASN A 180 -1.37 21.98 -11.16
CA ASN A 180 -1.50 23.23 -10.39
C ASN A 180 -0.16 23.87 -10.01
N ILE A 181 0.96 23.13 -10.01
CA ILE A 181 2.27 23.64 -9.54
C ILE A 181 2.65 24.95 -10.23
N ALA A 182 2.53 25.04 -11.56
CA ALA A 182 2.92 26.25 -12.29
C ALA A 182 2.15 27.50 -11.83
N SER A 183 0.85 27.36 -11.58
CA SER A 183 0.01 28.45 -11.04
C SER A 183 0.40 28.78 -9.60
N LEU A 184 0.64 27.78 -8.77
CA LEU A 184 1.06 27.95 -7.37
C LEU A 184 2.40 28.70 -7.27
N LEU A 185 3.37 28.38 -8.13
CA LEU A 185 4.65 29.09 -8.15
C LEU A 185 4.48 30.56 -8.57
N GLY A 186 3.53 30.87 -9.46
CA GLY A 186 3.17 32.26 -9.79
C GLY A 186 2.62 33.04 -8.58
N VAL A 187 1.81 32.38 -7.75
CA VAL A 187 1.31 32.97 -6.49
C VAL A 187 2.47 33.25 -5.53
N LEU A 188 3.38 32.30 -5.33
CA LEU A 188 4.53 32.47 -4.43
C LEU A 188 5.46 33.60 -4.91
N ALA A 189 5.74 33.66 -6.23
CA ALA A 189 6.59 34.69 -6.81
C ALA A 189 6.06 36.10 -6.53
N THR A 190 4.74 36.29 -6.59
CA THR A 190 4.07 37.57 -6.30
C THR A 190 4.14 37.96 -4.82
N GLN A 191 4.31 37.01 -3.91
CA GLN A 191 4.48 37.31 -2.47
C GLN A 191 5.94 37.59 -2.09
N LEU A 192 6.87 37.10 -2.91
CA LEU A 192 8.31 37.21 -2.70
C LEU A 192 8.96 38.08 -3.79
N ASP A 193 8.36 39.24 -4.09
CA ASP A 193 8.79 40.13 -5.18
C ASP A 193 10.29 40.50 -5.14
N ASP A 194 10.88 40.56 -3.94
CA ASP A 194 12.31 40.89 -3.74
C ASP A 194 13.25 39.67 -3.84
N THR A 195 12.72 38.45 -3.97
CA THR A 195 13.50 37.21 -4.03
C THR A 195 13.27 36.49 -5.35
N ALA A 196 14.35 36.31 -6.12
CA ALA A 196 14.30 35.45 -7.30
C ALA A 196 14.11 33.98 -6.88
N LEU A 197 13.00 33.37 -7.33
CA LEU A 197 12.72 31.95 -7.14
C LEU A 197 13.50 31.10 -8.15
N ASP A 198 14.81 30.97 -7.92
CA ASP A 198 15.78 30.31 -8.82
C ASP A 198 16.10 28.86 -8.44
N TYR A 199 15.35 28.30 -7.49
CA TYR A 199 15.53 26.97 -6.91
C TYR A 199 16.88 26.76 -6.20
N SER A 200 17.59 27.83 -5.85
CA SER A 200 18.83 27.77 -5.07
C SER A 200 18.58 27.57 -3.57
N THR A 201 19.61 27.14 -2.84
CA THR A 201 19.54 27.07 -1.36
C THR A 201 19.23 28.43 -0.73
N ALA A 202 19.73 29.54 -1.30
CA ALA A 202 19.47 30.88 -0.79
C ALA A 202 18.00 31.29 -0.97
N SER A 203 17.40 30.95 -2.12
CA SER A 203 15.95 31.18 -2.32
C SER A 203 15.10 30.38 -1.33
N LEU A 204 15.51 29.17 -0.95
CA LEU A 204 14.83 28.36 0.07
C LEU A 204 14.93 28.98 1.47
N GLU A 205 16.05 29.58 1.83
CA GLU A 205 16.21 30.32 3.11
C GLU A 205 15.23 31.50 3.17
N ALA A 206 15.07 32.25 2.07
CA ALA A 206 14.10 33.33 1.98
C ALA A 206 12.65 32.83 2.06
N VAL A 207 12.32 31.73 1.37
CA VAL A 207 10.99 31.10 1.43
C VAL A 207 10.69 30.58 2.84
N GLU A 208 11.67 30.02 3.56
CA GLU A 208 11.48 29.59 4.95
C GLU A 208 11.24 30.78 5.87
N ALA A 209 12.04 31.84 5.75
CA ALA A 209 11.86 33.06 6.54
C ALA A 209 10.45 33.64 6.36
N PHE A 210 9.96 33.66 5.12
CA PHE A 210 8.58 34.02 4.80
C PHE A 210 7.56 33.08 5.44
N THR A 211 7.77 31.76 5.35
CA THR A 211 6.87 30.74 5.91
C THR A 211 6.74 30.83 7.44
N VAL A 212 7.86 31.13 8.12
CA VAL A 212 7.91 31.26 9.58
C VAL A 212 7.29 32.58 10.06
N THR A 213 7.40 33.65 9.26
CA THR A 213 6.87 34.99 9.60
C THR A 213 5.39 35.18 9.22
N SER A 214 4.89 34.46 8.23
CA SER A 214 3.52 34.59 7.69
C SER A 214 2.42 33.96 8.56
N THR A 215 2.67 33.66 9.84
CA THR A 215 1.68 33.05 10.74
C THR A 215 0.58 34.02 11.23
N ASP A 216 0.58 35.28 10.79
CA ASP A 216 -0.28 36.36 11.34
C ASP A 216 -1.49 36.73 10.44
N THR A 217 -1.74 36.01 9.33
CA THR A 217 -2.90 36.27 8.46
C THR A 217 -4.17 35.52 8.90
N ASN A 218 -5.30 36.25 9.00
CA ASN A 218 -6.60 35.72 9.45
C ASN A 218 -7.44 35.02 8.35
N ASP A 219 -7.01 34.99 7.09
CA ASP A 219 -7.74 34.32 5.99
C ASP A 219 -7.21 32.89 5.76
N ALA A 220 -7.97 31.90 6.22
CA ALA A 220 -7.60 30.49 6.13
C ALA A 220 -7.45 29.97 4.69
N ALA A 221 -8.20 30.50 3.72
CA ALA A 221 -8.13 30.04 2.32
C ALA A 221 -6.86 30.55 1.63
N GLN A 222 -6.50 31.81 1.92
CA GLN A 222 -5.25 32.40 1.45
C GLN A 222 -4.04 31.71 2.09
N VAL A 223 -4.11 31.39 3.39
CA VAL A 223 -3.07 30.62 4.10
C VAL A 223 -2.89 29.22 3.50
N GLY A 224 -3.99 28.53 3.14
CA GLY A 224 -3.91 27.22 2.48
C GLY A 224 -3.23 27.28 1.11
N THR A 225 -3.65 28.20 0.24
CA THR A 225 -3.05 28.37 -1.10
C THR A 225 -1.56 28.73 -1.02
N LEU A 226 -1.20 29.60 -0.08
CA LEU A 226 0.19 30.00 0.12
C LEU A 226 1.05 28.86 0.67
N ARG A 227 0.49 28.06 1.60
CA ARG A 227 1.14 26.84 2.09
C ARG A 227 1.42 25.88 0.93
N ASP A 228 0.43 25.62 0.08
CA ASP A 228 0.59 24.76 -1.10
C ASP A 228 1.63 25.32 -2.08
N ALA A 229 1.69 26.64 -2.25
CA ALA A 229 2.71 27.27 -3.07
C ALA A 229 4.14 27.06 -2.53
N VAL A 230 4.33 27.14 -1.21
CA VAL A 230 5.60 26.80 -0.56
C VAL A 230 5.90 25.31 -0.71
N VAL A 231 4.92 24.43 -0.53
CA VAL A 231 5.06 22.98 -0.73
C VAL A 231 5.55 22.66 -2.14
N ALA A 232 4.90 23.25 -3.15
CA ALA A 232 5.28 23.11 -4.55
C ALA A 232 6.72 23.58 -4.80
N TYR A 233 7.09 24.77 -4.30
CA TYR A 233 8.42 25.31 -4.52
C TYR A 233 9.53 24.49 -3.84
N VAL A 234 9.33 24.12 -2.57
CA VAL A 234 10.30 23.29 -1.84
C VAL A 234 10.47 21.95 -2.54
N GLY A 235 9.38 21.30 -2.94
CA GLY A 235 9.48 20.01 -3.64
C GLY A 235 10.15 20.11 -5.01
N GLU A 236 9.89 21.17 -5.79
CA GLU A 236 10.57 21.42 -7.07
C GLU A 236 12.08 21.66 -6.87
N CYS A 237 12.50 22.34 -5.81
CA CYS A 237 13.93 22.49 -5.48
C CYS A 237 14.58 21.12 -5.22
N LEU A 238 13.91 20.26 -4.44
CA LEU A 238 14.40 18.91 -4.15
C LEU A 238 14.51 18.06 -5.42
N LEU A 239 13.48 18.09 -6.28
CA LEU A 239 13.45 17.36 -7.55
C LEU A 239 14.55 17.82 -8.52
N ARG A 240 14.76 19.13 -8.66
CA ARG A 240 15.80 19.70 -9.56
C ARG A 240 17.20 19.34 -9.11
N THR A 241 17.42 19.22 -7.81
CA THR A 241 18.71 18.89 -7.23
C THR A 241 18.99 17.38 -7.22
N GLY A 242 18.00 16.59 -6.79
CA GLY A 242 18.16 15.18 -6.46
C GLY A 242 17.59 14.20 -7.49
N GLY A 243 16.80 14.67 -8.45
CA GLY A 243 15.96 13.81 -9.28
C GLY A 243 14.77 13.24 -8.50
N GLY A 244 14.09 12.26 -9.08
CA GLY A 244 12.90 11.65 -8.49
C GLY A 244 11.60 12.17 -9.10
N ARG A 245 10.51 12.02 -8.37
CA ARG A 245 9.15 12.36 -8.81
C ARG A 245 8.30 12.88 -7.68
N TRP A 246 7.22 13.58 -8.04
CA TRP A 246 6.09 13.76 -7.13
C TRP A 246 5.31 12.45 -7.00
N ILE A 247 4.89 12.13 -5.78
CA ILE A 247 3.84 11.18 -5.51
C ILE A 247 2.78 11.88 -4.65
N TRP A 248 1.55 11.37 -4.70
CA TRP A 248 0.57 11.65 -3.66
C TRP A 248 0.57 10.44 -2.74
N ASP A 249 0.91 10.63 -1.48
CA ASP A 249 0.97 9.49 -0.57
C ASP A 249 -0.43 9.07 -0.16
N ILE A 250 -0.71 7.78 -0.32
CA ILE A 250 -2.03 7.19 -0.14
C ILE A 250 -2.04 6.06 0.88
N HIS A 251 -0.89 5.78 1.46
CA HIS A 251 -0.72 4.68 2.39
C HIS A 251 -1.22 5.16 3.75
N PRO A 252 -2.33 4.60 4.25
CA PRO A 252 -2.96 5.09 5.47
C PRO A 252 -2.03 4.95 6.69
N GLU A 253 -1.05 4.04 6.65
CA GLU A 253 -0.03 3.86 7.68
C GLU A 253 1.06 4.95 7.69
N HIS A 254 1.23 5.73 6.61
CA HIS A 254 2.22 6.79 6.56
C HIS A 254 1.66 8.07 7.20
N LEU A 255 2.50 8.79 7.94
CA LEU A 255 2.14 10.14 8.41
C LEU A 255 1.81 11.07 7.23
N THR A 256 2.47 10.85 6.10
CA THR A 256 2.36 11.67 4.90
C THR A 256 1.13 11.34 4.05
N SER A 257 0.29 10.39 4.48
CA SER A 257 -0.97 10.05 3.80
C SER A 257 -1.82 11.29 3.54
N GLY A 258 -2.27 11.44 2.30
CA GLY A 258 -3.06 12.59 1.86
C GLY A 258 -2.25 13.85 1.50
N PHE A 259 -0.91 13.77 1.48
CA PHE A 259 -0.05 14.89 1.12
C PHE A 259 0.78 14.62 -0.14
N PRO A 260 1.14 15.68 -0.90
CA PRO A 260 2.15 15.56 -1.94
C PRO A 260 3.53 15.34 -1.30
N VAL A 261 4.25 14.36 -1.84
CA VAL A 261 5.56 13.90 -1.36
C VAL A 261 6.51 13.85 -2.54
N VAL A 262 7.74 14.33 -2.33
CA VAL A 262 8.83 14.10 -3.27
C VAL A 262 9.45 12.76 -2.95
N GLU A 263 9.40 11.84 -3.91
CA GLU A 263 9.97 10.51 -3.80
C GLU A 263 11.18 10.36 -4.72
N ARG A 264 12.25 9.80 -4.17
CA ARG A 264 13.47 9.46 -4.88
C ARG A 264 13.98 8.11 -4.41
N SER A 265 13.81 7.07 -5.23
CA SER A 265 14.21 5.69 -4.91
C SER A 265 13.63 5.28 -3.55
N VAL A 266 14.45 5.16 -2.49
CA VAL A 266 14.02 4.78 -1.13
C VAL A 266 13.75 5.99 -0.20
N THR A 267 14.02 7.21 -0.65
CA THR A 267 13.85 8.44 0.12
C THR A 267 12.53 9.11 -0.23
N ARG A 268 11.80 9.56 0.80
CA ARG A 268 10.55 10.31 0.65
C ARG A 268 10.59 11.53 1.54
N VAL A 269 10.17 12.68 1.02
CA VAL A 269 10.09 13.92 1.81
C VAL A 269 8.77 14.59 1.51
N SER A 270 7.97 14.86 2.55
CA SER A 270 6.75 15.66 2.44
C SER A 270 7.06 17.13 2.72
N PRO A 271 7.04 18.02 1.72
CA PRO A 271 7.30 19.44 1.96
C PRO A 271 6.25 20.07 2.89
N ALA A 272 5.02 19.56 2.90
CA ALA A 272 3.96 20.01 3.80
C ALA A 272 4.31 19.81 5.28
N HIS A 273 4.98 18.71 5.61
CA HIS A 273 5.47 18.44 6.96
C HIS A 273 6.81 19.14 7.25
N LEU A 274 7.63 19.39 6.22
CA LEU A 274 8.81 20.26 6.39
C LEU A 274 8.41 21.67 6.84
N ILE A 275 7.29 22.20 6.36
CA ILE A 275 6.77 23.50 6.82
C ILE A 275 6.48 23.46 8.32
N GLU A 276 5.81 22.41 8.82
CA GLU A 276 5.52 22.25 10.25
C GLU A 276 6.80 22.16 11.07
N PHE A 277 7.81 21.46 10.54
CA PHE A 277 9.13 21.40 11.13
C PHE A 277 9.82 22.78 11.18
N ALA A 278 9.79 23.54 10.09
CA ALA A 278 10.35 24.88 10.04
C ALA A 278 9.64 25.82 11.03
N GLN A 279 8.31 25.73 11.13
CA GLN A 279 7.50 26.55 12.05
C GLN A 279 7.71 26.20 13.53
N ALA A 280 7.93 24.92 13.84
CA ALA A 280 8.24 24.48 15.19
C ALA A 280 9.63 24.95 15.64
N ARG A 281 10.59 25.02 14.72
CA ARG A 281 11.99 25.38 15.00
C ARG A 281 12.27 26.88 14.94
N ARG A 282 11.68 27.58 13.97
CA ARG A 282 11.84 29.01 13.70
C ARG A 282 13.30 29.47 13.57
N ASP A 283 14.18 28.63 13.05
CA ASP A 283 15.60 28.97 12.85
C ASP A 283 15.94 29.44 11.43
N GLY A 284 14.99 29.34 10.49
CA GLY A 284 15.14 29.80 9.11
C GLY A 284 16.15 28.99 8.30
N GLN A 285 16.45 27.75 8.71
CA GLN A 285 17.47 26.91 8.09
C GLN A 285 17.00 25.48 7.77
N THR A 286 15.78 25.12 8.13
CA THR A 286 15.23 23.78 7.93
C THR A 286 15.22 23.36 6.45
N PHE A 287 14.64 24.16 5.56
CA PHE A 287 14.59 23.87 4.12
C PHE A 287 15.99 23.83 3.51
N ALA A 288 16.86 24.75 3.91
CA ALA A 288 18.23 24.82 3.44
C ALA A 288 19.05 23.57 3.83
N ARG A 289 18.87 23.06 5.05
CA ARG A 289 19.54 21.82 5.51
C ARG A 289 19.09 20.62 4.71
N ILE A 290 17.79 20.44 4.51
CA ILE A 290 17.26 19.32 3.72
C ILE A 290 17.75 19.40 2.27
N HIS A 291 17.73 20.59 1.67
CA HIS A 291 18.25 20.80 0.33
C HIS A 291 19.75 20.48 0.21
N ARG A 292 20.57 20.89 1.19
CA ARG A 292 22.01 20.55 1.24
C ARG A 292 22.24 19.05 1.40
N ALA A 293 21.46 18.36 2.24
CA ALA A 293 21.53 16.90 2.38
C ALA A 293 21.19 16.21 1.06
N TRP A 294 20.16 16.69 0.35
CA TRP A 294 19.79 16.19 -0.97
C TRP A 294 20.87 16.41 -2.03
N MET A 295 21.51 17.58 -2.06
CA MET A 295 22.67 17.86 -2.91
C MET A 295 23.83 16.89 -2.62
N ALA A 296 24.15 16.68 -1.34
CA ALA A 296 25.25 15.82 -0.92
C ALA A 296 25.01 14.35 -1.32
N ASP A 297 23.80 13.83 -1.12
CA ASP A 297 23.47 12.46 -1.52
C ASP A 297 23.47 12.30 -3.06
N ALA A 298 22.90 13.26 -3.80
CA ALA A 298 22.90 13.23 -5.26
C ALA A 298 24.33 13.19 -5.82
N GLU A 299 25.23 13.99 -5.24
CA GLU A 299 26.65 13.98 -5.58
C GLU A 299 27.32 12.64 -5.20
N GLY A 300 26.99 12.09 -4.03
CA GLY A 300 27.43 10.74 -3.64
C GLY A 300 27.01 9.66 -4.63
N ARG A 301 25.78 9.72 -5.16
CA ARG A 301 25.26 8.78 -6.18
C ARG A 301 25.96 8.94 -7.52
N ARG A 302 26.21 10.18 -7.97
CA ARG A 302 26.99 10.44 -9.20
C ARG A 302 28.36 9.77 -9.13
N ARG A 303 29.06 9.90 -8.01
CA ARG A 303 30.37 9.26 -7.80
C ARG A 303 30.30 7.73 -7.84
N ARG A 304 29.18 7.14 -7.42
CA ARG A 304 28.92 5.68 -7.48
C ARG A 304 28.45 5.19 -8.86
N GLY A 305 28.17 6.09 -9.81
CA GLY A 305 27.71 5.73 -11.15
C GLY A 305 26.22 5.37 -11.26
N ASP A 306 25.41 5.70 -10.25
CA ASP A 306 23.97 5.42 -10.25
C ASP A 306 23.20 6.52 -11.01
N GLN A 307 23.17 6.44 -12.35
CA GLN A 307 22.53 7.43 -13.21
C GLN A 307 21.00 7.33 -13.23
N HIS A 308 20.42 6.15 -12.94
CA HIS A 308 18.97 5.95 -13.04
C HIS A 308 18.22 6.63 -11.88
N SER A 309 18.79 6.67 -10.68
CA SER A 309 18.16 7.31 -9.50
C SER A 309 18.16 8.84 -9.53
N LEU A 310 18.82 9.47 -10.52
CA LEU A 310 18.93 10.92 -10.68
C LEU A 310 17.98 11.49 -11.75
N GLN A 311 17.19 10.65 -12.43
CA GLN A 311 16.22 11.14 -13.41
C GLN A 311 15.07 11.84 -12.69
N ARG A 312 14.83 13.10 -13.06
CA ARG A 312 13.69 13.90 -12.60
C ARG A 312 12.50 13.69 -13.52
N GLU A 313 11.34 13.41 -12.94
CA GLU A 313 10.07 13.50 -13.65
C GLU A 313 9.73 14.98 -13.94
N LEU A 314 9.32 15.25 -15.17
CA LEU A 314 9.01 16.60 -15.63
C LEU A 314 7.67 17.07 -15.06
N THR A 315 7.61 18.35 -14.68
CA THR A 315 6.40 18.97 -14.11
C THR A 315 5.64 19.71 -15.21
N PRO A 316 4.37 19.35 -15.51
CA PRO A 316 3.56 20.03 -16.51
C PRO A 316 3.48 21.55 -16.30
N GLY A 317 3.49 22.32 -17.38
CA GLY A 317 3.46 23.79 -17.33
C GLY A 317 4.80 24.46 -16.96
N LEU A 318 5.71 23.74 -16.29
CA LEU A 318 7.10 24.17 -16.08
C LEU A 318 8.07 23.55 -17.10
N ASP A 319 7.79 22.32 -17.51
CA ASP A 319 8.59 21.52 -18.41
C ASP A 319 7.77 21.05 -19.64
N TYR A 320 8.45 20.66 -20.71
CA TYR A 320 7.80 20.11 -21.91
C TYR A 320 7.10 18.77 -21.62
N THR A 321 5.82 18.67 -21.92
CA THR A 321 5.04 17.42 -21.76
C THR A 321 5.35 16.45 -22.92
N PRO A 322 5.75 15.20 -22.64
CA PRO A 322 6.06 14.23 -23.70
C PRO A 322 4.82 13.86 -24.52
N GLU A 323 5.03 13.46 -25.78
CA GLU A 323 3.96 12.96 -26.66
C GLU A 323 3.32 11.67 -26.11
N PRO A 324 2.03 11.42 -26.41
CA PRO A 324 1.35 10.18 -26.03
C PRO A 324 2.09 8.95 -26.56
N SER A 325 2.12 7.87 -25.78
CA SER A 325 2.75 6.63 -26.19
C SER A 325 2.07 6.01 -27.42
N PRO A 326 2.78 5.17 -28.22
CA PRO A 326 2.17 4.51 -29.38
C PRO A 326 0.90 3.70 -29.05
N ALA A 327 0.81 3.14 -27.85
CA ALA A 327 -0.39 2.42 -27.40
C ALA A 327 -1.58 3.37 -27.19
N GLU A 328 -1.34 4.53 -26.58
CA GLU A 328 -2.36 5.57 -26.38
C GLU A 328 -2.80 6.20 -27.72
N GLN A 329 -1.85 6.40 -28.64
CA GLN A 329 -2.14 6.84 -30.00
C GLN A 329 -3.01 5.82 -30.75
N TRP A 330 -2.67 4.52 -30.67
CA TRP A 330 -3.47 3.45 -31.27
C TRP A 330 -4.88 3.41 -30.69
N ALA A 331 -5.01 3.46 -29.36
CA ALA A 331 -6.32 3.44 -28.68
C ALA A 331 -7.19 4.64 -29.08
N SER A 332 -6.59 5.82 -29.20
CA SER A 332 -7.27 7.03 -29.67
C SER A 332 -7.75 6.88 -31.12
N GLY A 333 -6.93 6.25 -31.99
CA GLY A 333 -7.32 5.92 -33.36
C GLY A 333 -8.50 4.96 -33.43
N GLN A 334 -8.51 3.91 -32.60
CA GLN A 334 -9.60 2.92 -32.59
C GLN A 334 -10.90 3.48 -32.02
N ARG A 335 -10.83 4.40 -31.04
CA ARG A 335 -12.02 5.11 -30.53
C ARG A 335 -12.82 5.77 -31.65
N ASN A 336 -12.14 6.44 -32.58
CA ASN A 336 -12.79 7.11 -33.71
C ASN A 336 -13.43 6.14 -34.71
N ARG A 337 -12.99 4.87 -34.72
CA ARG A 337 -13.49 3.82 -35.63
C ARG A 337 -14.54 2.91 -34.98
N PHE A 338 -14.73 2.98 -33.66
CA PHE A 338 -15.58 2.04 -32.96
C PHE A 338 -17.04 2.09 -33.39
N LEU A 339 -17.57 3.27 -33.76
CA LEU A 339 -18.95 3.37 -34.26
C LEU A 339 -19.14 2.59 -35.58
N GLU A 340 -18.14 2.56 -36.45
CA GLU A 340 -18.16 1.75 -37.67
C GLU A 340 -18.10 0.26 -37.35
N TRP A 341 -17.28 -0.11 -36.35
CA TRP A 341 -17.21 -1.48 -35.85
C TRP A 341 -18.57 -1.96 -35.29
N VAL A 342 -19.23 -1.12 -34.49
CA VAL A 342 -20.58 -1.41 -33.94
C VAL A 342 -21.59 -1.61 -35.06
N ALA A 343 -21.58 -0.76 -36.09
CA ALA A 343 -22.48 -0.90 -37.22
C ALA A 343 -22.31 -2.23 -37.97
N ARG A 344 -21.10 -2.82 -37.94
CA ARG A 344 -20.74 -4.02 -38.68
C ARG A 344 -20.92 -5.32 -37.91
N TYR A 345 -20.53 -5.35 -36.63
CA TYR A 345 -20.47 -6.56 -35.82
C TYR A 345 -21.33 -6.52 -34.56
N GLY A 346 -21.71 -5.32 -34.10
CA GLY A 346 -22.30 -5.10 -32.78
C GLY A 346 -23.69 -4.46 -32.80
N ALA A 347 -24.36 -4.43 -33.94
CA ALA A 347 -25.63 -3.73 -34.10
C ALA A 347 -26.73 -4.36 -33.23
N GLY A 348 -27.56 -3.51 -32.60
CA GLY A 348 -28.67 -3.97 -31.75
C GLY A 348 -28.29 -4.31 -30.30
N HIS A 349 -27.03 -4.12 -29.92
CA HIS A 349 -26.56 -4.25 -28.54
C HIS A 349 -26.30 -2.88 -27.90
N GLN A 350 -26.32 -2.85 -26.56
CA GLN A 350 -25.90 -1.69 -25.78
C GLN A 350 -24.40 -1.77 -25.50
N TRP A 351 -23.69 -0.67 -25.74
CA TRP A 351 -22.24 -0.53 -25.58
C TRP A 351 -21.97 0.53 -24.51
N ASP A 352 -22.05 0.13 -23.25
CA ASP A 352 -22.00 1.01 -22.07
C ASP A 352 -20.76 0.78 -21.19
N PHE A 353 -19.81 -0.05 -21.66
CA PHE A 353 -18.61 -0.45 -20.91
C PHE A 353 -18.92 -1.12 -19.56
N SER A 354 -20.09 -1.76 -19.43
CA SER A 354 -20.44 -2.58 -18.27
C SER A 354 -19.87 -4.01 -18.37
N ALA A 355 -19.86 -4.74 -17.25
CA ALA A 355 -19.53 -6.17 -17.26
C ALA A 355 -20.47 -6.99 -18.16
N ASP A 356 -21.76 -6.60 -18.24
CA ASP A 356 -22.74 -7.29 -19.09
C ASP A 356 -22.44 -7.07 -20.58
N SER A 357 -21.94 -5.89 -20.96
CA SER A 357 -21.49 -5.63 -22.33
C SER A 357 -20.26 -6.47 -22.72
N LEU A 358 -19.45 -6.91 -21.76
CA LEU A 358 -18.33 -7.84 -22.02
C LEU A 358 -18.82 -9.27 -22.30
N ASP A 359 -19.92 -9.71 -21.69
CA ASP A 359 -20.55 -10.99 -22.05
C ASP A 359 -21.16 -10.94 -23.46
N VAL A 360 -21.54 -9.75 -23.95
CA VAL A 360 -21.91 -9.55 -25.37
C VAL A 360 -20.68 -9.69 -26.27
N ILE A 361 -19.55 -9.03 -25.94
CA ILE A 361 -18.29 -9.19 -26.69
C ILE A 361 -17.86 -10.66 -26.75
N ALA A 362 -17.90 -11.37 -25.63
CA ALA A 362 -17.53 -12.78 -25.59
C ALA A 362 -18.39 -13.64 -26.53
N ARG A 363 -19.71 -13.36 -26.63
CA ARG A 363 -20.59 -14.04 -27.58
C ARG A 363 -20.26 -13.71 -29.04
N ILE A 364 -20.03 -12.44 -29.37
CA ILE A 364 -19.62 -12.02 -30.72
C ILE A 364 -18.31 -12.70 -31.13
N ILE A 365 -17.35 -12.83 -30.20
CA ILE A 365 -16.11 -13.58 -30.45
C ILE A 365 -16.42 -15.04 -30.77
N LEU A 366 -17.30 -15.69 -30.01
CA LEU A 366 -17.66 -17.10 -30.23
C LEU A 366 -18.44 -17.32 -31.55
N GLU A 367 -19.17 -16.32 -32.03
CA GLU A 367 -19.86 -16.37 -33.33
C GLU A 367 -18.88 -16.29 -34.51
N HIS A 368 -17.76 -15.58 -34.33
CA HIS A 368 -16.81 -15.32 -35.41
C HIS A 368 -15.51 -16.10 -35.31
N CYS A 369 -15.15 -16.67 -34.16
CA CYS A 369 -13.90 -17.38 -33.92
C CYS A 369 -14.15 -18.85 -33.58
N PRO A 370 -13.55 -19.83 -34.30
CA PRO A 370 -13.67 -21.24 -33.96
C PRO A 370 -13.14 -21.57 -32.55
N ALA A 371 -13.78 -22.50 -31.85
CA ALA A 371 -13.28 -23.02 -30.58
C ALA A 371 -11.87 -23.64 -30.74
N GLY A 372 -11.02 -23.47 -29.73
CA GLY A 372 -9.61 -23.89 -29.75
C GLY A 372 -8.67 -23.01 -30.60
N SER A 373 -9.18 -22.04 -31.35
CA SER A 373 -8.37 -21.14 -32.18
C SER A 373 -7.81 -19.94 -31.41
N SER A 374 -7.16 -18.99 -32.10
CA SER A 374 -6.78 -17.70 -31.52
C SER A 374 -7.58 -16.58 -32.16
N VAL A 375 -7.96 -15.58 -31.35
CA VAL A 375 -8.68 -14.39 -31.82
C VAL A 375 -7.89 -13.62 -32.89
N LEU A 376 -6.55 -13.70 -32.89
CA LEU A 376 -5.71 -13.07 -33.91
C LEU A 376 -5.90 -13.66 -35.31
N HIS A 377 -6.52 -14.84 -35.41
CA HIS A 377 -6.82 -15.51 -36.68
C HIS A 377 -8.31 -15.48 -37.02
N ALA A 378 -9.07 -14.55 -36.42
CA ALA A 378 -10.49 -14.40 -36.68
C ALA A 378 -10.76 -14.25 -38.21
N PRO A 379 -11.63 -15.08 -38.81
CA PRO A 379 -12.01 -15.01 -40.22
C PRO A 379 -12.42 -13.61 -40.73
N PRO A 380 -13.13 -12.76 -39.93
CA PRO A 380 -13.46 -11.40 -40.37
C PRO A 380 -12.25 -10.47 -40.57
N GLY A 381 -11.06 -10.85 -40.04
CA GLY A 381 -9.81 -10.12 -40.23
C GLY A 381 -9.51 -9.07 -39.17
N GLU A 382 -8.53 -8.21 -39.46
CA GLU A 382 -7.91 -7.32 -38.46
C GLU A 382 -8.85 -6.28 -37.85
N ASP A 383 -9.75 -5.71 -38.64
CA ASP A 383 -10.70 -4.68 -38.18
C ASP A 383 -11.65 -5.22 -37.09
N PHE A 384 -12.04 -6.50 -37.20
CA PHE A 384 -12.80 -7.17 -36.16
C PHE A 384 -11.99 -7.31 -34.86
N VAL A 385 -10.75 -7.79 -34.98
CA VAL A 385 -9.83 -8.01 -33.86
C VAL A 385 -9.51 -6.70 -33.13
N ASP A 386 -9.24 -5.63 -33.87
CA ASP A 386 -8.93 -4.31 -33.31
C ASP A 386 -10.11 -3.74 -32.52
N GLY A 387 -11.35 -3.92 -32.97
CA GLY A 387 -12.53 -3.46 -32.24
C GLY A 387 -12.81 -4.24 -30.95
N VAL A 388 -12.67 -5.57 -30.93
CA VAL A 388 -12.83 -6.35 -29.69
C VAL A 388 -11.70 -6.09 -28.69
N LEU A 389 -10.46 -5.90 -29.17
CA LEU A 389 -9.32 -5.51 -28.35
C LEU A 389 -9.54 -4.13 -27.74
N TRP A 390 -9.92 -3.16 -28.57
CA TRP A 390 -10.17 -1.81 -28.12
C TRP A 390 -11.29 -1.76 -27.08
N TYR A 391 -12.42 -2.41 -27.34
CA TYR A 391 -13.55 -2.36 -26.41
C TYR A 391 -13.23 -3.00 -25.06
N LEU A 392 -12.56 -4.16 -25.04
CA LEU A 392 -12.12 -4.77 -23.78
C LEU A 392 -11.16 -3.83 -23.04
N GLY A 393 -10.15 -3.31 -23.74
CA GLY A 393 -9.15 -2.43 -23.13
C GLY A 393 -9.76 -1.12 -22.62
N GLU A 394 -10.65 -0.49 -23.38
CA GLU A 394 -11.33 0.73 -22.99
C GLU A 394 -12.27 0.50 -21.81
N THR A 395 -12.97 -0.65 -21.78
CA THR A 395 -13.80 -1.06 -20.63
C THR A 395 -12.97 -1.20 -19.36
N LEU A 396 -11.83 -1.89 -19.45
CA LEU A 396 -10.90 -2.03 -18.32
C LEU A 396 -10.27 -0.68 -17.93
N HIS A 397 -9.99 0.17 -18.92
CA HIS A 397 -9.40 1.48 -18.72
C HIS A 397 -10.35 2.40 -17.95
N ARG A 398 -11.63 2.46 -18.34
CA ARG A 398 -12.67 3.25 -17.67
C ARG A 398 -13.01 2.76 -16.27
N ALA A 399 -12.78 1.48 -15.97
CA ALA A 399 -13.22 0.89 -14.72
C ALA A 399 -12.25 1.07 -13.55
N LYS A 400 -10.98 1.37 -13.84
CA LYS A 400 -9.94 1.56 -12.82
C LYS A 400 -8.84 2.48 -13.34
N PRO A 401 -8.25 3.36 -12.49
CA PRO A 401 -7.03 4.10 -12.79
C PRO A 401 -5.96 3.25 -13.45
N SER A 402 -5.73 3.50 -14.73
CA SER A 402 -4.90 2.68 -15.60
C SER A 402 -4.52 3.44 -16.87
N ARG A 403 -3.70 2.84 -17.71
CA ARG A 403 -3.30 3.39 -19.01
C ARG A 403 -3.14 2.29 -20.05
N TRP A 404 -3.32 2.69 -21.30
CA TRP A 404 -2.88 1.90 -22.44
C TRP A 404 -1.36 1.79 -22.43
N SER A 405 -0.84 0.57 -22.54
CA SER A 405 0.60 0.36 -22.61
C SER A 405 0.96 -0.80 -23.53
N PHE A 406 2.26 -0.91 -23.82
CA PHE A 406 2.78 -1.87 -24.78
C PHE A 406 3.95 -2.67 -24.20
N SER A 407 3.89 -3.99 -24.31
CA SER A 407 4.95 -4.92 -23.94
C SER A 407 5.60 -5.53 -25.18
N ALA A 408 6.79 -5.03 -25.54
CA ALA A 408 7.56 -5.55 -26.67
C ALA A 408 7.92 -7.03 -26.50
N ASN A 409 8.21 -7.47 -25.27
CA ASN A 409 8.51 -8.87 -24.98
C ASN A 409 7.31 -9.77 -25.31
N VAL A 410 6.11 -9.40 -24.87
CA VAL A 410 4.90 -10.19 -25.12
C VAL A 410 4.49 -10.12 -26.60
N ALA A 411 4.66 -8.97 -27.26
CA ALA A 411 4.47 -8.85 -28.71
C ALA A 411 5.37 -9.83 -29.48
N ASN A 412 6.65 -9.93 -29.09
CA ASN A 412 7.61 -10.84 -29.71
C ASN A 412 7.24 -12.31 -29.47
N ILE A 413 6.88 -12.69 -28.23
CA ILE A 413 6.46 -14.06 -27.90
C ILE A 413 5.17 -14.43 -28.64
N GLY A 414 4.21 -13.50 -28.73
CA GLY A 414 2.93 -13.69 -29.41
C GLY A 414 3.00 -13.58 -30.93
N GLY A 415 4.15 -13.20 -31.51
CA GLY A 415 4.34 -13.06 -32.96
C GLY A 415 3.52 -11.93 -33.61
N SER A 416 2.96 -11.00 -32.82
CA SER A 416 2.09 -9.92 -33.30
C SER A 416 2.20 -8.70 -32.40
N PRO A 417 2.27 -7.47 -32.95
CA PRO A 417 2.20 -6.24 -32.14
C PRO A 417 0.96 -6.19 -31.23
N ARG A 418 -0.18 -6.72 -31.70
CA ARG A 418 -1.43 -6.75 -30.92
C ARG A 418 -1.31 -7.55 -29.63
N ALA A 419 -0.46 -8.60 -29.61
CA ALA A 419 -0.22 -9.39 -28.41
C ALA A 419 0.48 -8.58 -27.31
N GLY A 420 1.21 -7.51 -27.68
CA GLY A 420 1.84 -6.61 -26.73
C GLY A 420 0.91 -5.56 -26.13
N LEU A 421 -0.30 -5.36 -26.67
CA LEU A 421 -1.25 -4.39 -26.15
C LEU A 421 -1.81 -4.86 -24.80
N GLN A 422 -1.74 -3.97 -23.81
CA GLN A 422 -2.23 -4.25 -22.47
C GLN A 422 -2.80 -2.99 -21.82
N ILE A 423 -3.65 -3.20 -20.81
CA ILE A 423 -4.04 -2.16 -19.88
C ILE A 423 -3.23 -2.35 -18.60
N SER A 424 -2.46 -1.34 -18.22
CA SER A 424 -1.63 -1.36 -17.01
C SER A 424 -2.21 -0.45 -15.95
N ALA A 425 -2.29 -0.92 -14.71
CA ALA A 425 -2.84 -0.12 -13.63
C ALA A 425 -1.89 1.05 -13.31
N ASN A 426 -2.45 2.20 -12.95
CA ASN A 426 -1.68 3.36 -12.48
C ASN A 426 -1.40 3.22 -10.98
N LEU A 427 -0.83 2.07 -10.58
CA LEU A 427 -0.48 1.81 -9.20
C LEU A 427 0.81 2.55 -8.83
N PRO A 428 0.92 3.07 -7.59
CA PRO A 428 2.20 3.49 -7.04
C PRO A 428 3.17 2.32 -7.11
N TYR A 429 4.40 2.63 -7.53
CA TYR A 429 5.41 1.65 -7.97
C TYR A 429 5.94 0.74 -6.84
N ASP A 430 5.49 0.90 -5.60
CA ASP A 430 6.02 0.20 -4.43
C ASP A 430 5.24 -1.04 -3.99
N VAL A 431 4.19 -1.41 -4.72
CA VAL A 431 3.49 -2.68 -4.45
C VAL A 431 4.25 -3.82 -5.12
N TYR A 432 5.41 -4.20 -4.57
CA TYR A 432 6.11 -5.45 -4.88
C TYR A 432 5.36 -6.68 -4.32
N ALA A 433 4.07 -6.81 -4.62
CA ALA A 433 3.29 -7.99 -4.27
C ALA A 433 2.97 -8.79 -5.53
N ILE A 434 3.71 -9.89 -5.69
CA ILE A 434 3.49 -10.91 -6.72
C ILE A 434 2.14 -11.59 -6.41
N GLY A 435 1.10 -11.34 -7.21
CA GLY A 435 -0.18 -12.04 -7.05
C GLY A 435 -1.35 -11.54 -7.89
N ASP A 436 -1.52 -10.23 -8.03
CA ASP A 436 -2.67 -9.64 -8.74
C ASP A 436 -2.29 -9.04 -10.11
N PRO A 437 -3.19 -9.04 -11.11
CA PRO A 437 -2.86 -8.53 -12.43
C PRO A 437 -2.61 -7.02 -12.38
N MET A 438 -1.33 -6.63 -12.39
CA MET A 438 -0.89 -5.23 -12.57
C MET A 438 -1.04 -4.76 -14.03
N ALA A 439 -1.23 -5.71 -14.94
CA ALA A 439 -1.60 -5.47 -16.32
C ALA A 439 -2.52 -6.58 -16.81
N VAL A 440 -3.42 -6.23 -17.73
CA VAL A 440 -4.27 -7.18 -18.46
C VAL A 440 -3.81 -7.22 -19.90
N TYR A 441 -3.30 -8.37 -20.33
CA TYR A 441 -2.88 -8.62 -21.70
C TYR A 441 -4.10 -8.98 -22.55
N LEU A 442 -4.52 -8.05 -23.41
CA LEU A 442 -5.85 -8.10 -24.02
C LEU A 442 -6.05 -9.33 -24.90
N VAL A 443 -5.08 -9.65 -25.75
CA VAL A 443 -5.14 -10.86 -26.61
C VAL A 443 -5.23 -12.13 -25.78
N GLN A 444 -4.50 -12.24 -24.67
CA GLN A 444 -4.52 -13.44 -23.83
C GLN A 444 -5.90 -13.67 -23.21
N GLU A 445 -6.57 -12.59 -22.81
CA GLU A 445 -7.91 -12.66 -22.21
C GLU A 445 -9.00 -13.00 -23.23
N LEU A 446 -8.94 -12.40 -24.42
CA LEU A 446 -9.84 -12.74 -25.52
C LEU A 446 -9.66 -14.19 -25.98
N ASP A 447 -8.41 -14.64 -26.05
CA ASP A 447 -8.10 -16.03 -26.39
C ASP A 447 -8.70 -17.00 -25.38
N LEU A 448 -8.69 -16.69 -24.08
CA LEU A 448 -9.27 -17.54 -23.04
C LEU A 448 -10.81 -17.71 -23.17
N VAL A 449 -11.49 -16.92 -24.00
CA VAL A 449 -12.90 -17.13 -24.38
C VAL A 449 -13.05 -18.33 -25.31
N VAL A 450 -12.15 -18.48 -26.29
CA VAL A 450 -12.23 -19.53 -27.32
C VAL A 450 -11.31 -20.71 -27.03
N ARG A 451 -10.31 -20.55 -26.16
CA ARG A 451 -9.32 -21.55 -25.76
C ARG A 451 -8.95 -21.44 -24.26
N PRO A 452 -9.85 -21.82 -23.33
CA PRO A 452 -9.58 -21.73 -21.90
C PRO A 452 -8.36 -22.57 -21.47
N ARG A 453 -7.57 -22.09 -20.49
CA ARG A 453 -6.39 -22.80 -19.96
C ARG A 453 -6.82 -24.02 -19.11
N MET A 454 -6.24 -25.18 -19.43
CA MET A 454 -6.44 -26.46 -18.72
C MET A 454 -5.89 -26.41 -17.29
N ILE A 455 -6.65 -26.88 -16.29
CA ILE A 455 -6.07 -27.42 -15.05
C ILE A 455 -6.69 -28.76 -14.60
N THR A 456 -7.93 -29.16 -14.95
CA THR A 456 -8.48 -30.46 -14.45
C THR A 456 -9.59 -31.11 -15.32
N GLY A 457 -9.25 -32.18 -16.06
CA GLY A 457 -10.18 -33.25 -16.46
C GLY A 457 -10.69 -33.27 -17.93
N PRO A 458 -11.17 -34.43 -18.43
CA PRO A 458 -11.55 -34.65 -19.83
C PRO A 458 -12.93 -34.11 -20.27
N ASP A 459 -13.79 -33.67 -19.34
CA ASP A 459 -15.17 -33.23 -19.63
C ASP A 459 -15.35 -31.70 -19.60
N GLN A 460 -14.43 -30.93 -20.19
CA GLN A 460 -14.40 -29.47 -20.09
C GLN A 460 -15.02 -28.72 -21.29
N PRO A 461 -15.59 -27.52 -21.07
CA PRO A 461 -16.16 -26.72 -22.14
C PRO A 461 -15.07 -26.20 -23.09
N GLU A 462 -15.31 -26.33 -24.41
CA GLU A 462 -14.41 -25.85 -25.46
C GLU A 462 -14.26 -24.31 -25.47
N THR A 463 -15.08 -23.60 -24.69
CA THR A 463 -15.21 -22.13 -24.67
C THR A 463 -15.53 -21.62 -23.27
N ASN A 464 -15.27 -20.34 -22.99
CA ASN A 464 -15.63 -19.68 -21.73
C ASN A 464 -16.28 -18.29 -21.99
N PRO A 465 -17.62 -18.23 -22.13
CA PRO A 465 -18.31 -16.98 -22.43
C PRO A 465 -18.28 -15.95 -21.30
N ARG A 466 -17.94 -16.34 -20.07
CA ARG A 466 -17.85 -15.44 -18.90
C ARG A 466 -16.45 -14.90 -18.64
N ARG A 467 -15.46 -15.32 -19.45
CA ARG A 467 -14.05 -14.98 -19.18
C ARG A 467 -13.82 -13.47 -19.05
N LEU A 468 -14.42 -12.67 -19.94
CA LEU A 468 -14.17 -11.22 -19.97
C LEU A 468 -14.79 -10.50 -18.78
N SER A 469 -16.02 -10.87 -18.39
CA SER A 469 -16.66 -10.32 -17.20
C SER A 469 -15.95 -10.76 -15.92
N ASP A 470 -15.49 -12.02 -15.82
CA ASP A 470 -14.67 -12.48 -14.69
C ASP A 470 -13.33 -11.72 -14.60
N THR A 471 -12.66 -11.49 -15.73
CA THR A 471 -11.43 -10.70 -15.80
C THR A 471 -11.67 -9.25 -15.39
N PHE A 472 -12.76 -8.64 -15.84
CA PHE A 472 -13.16 -7.30 -15.41
C PHE A 472 -13.38 -7.22 -13.90
N GLN A 473 -14.11 -8.18 -13.33
CA GLN A 473 -14.36 -8.24 -11.89
C GLN A 473 -13.07 -8.45 -11.09
N SER A 474 -12.16 -9.28 -11.59
CA SER A 474 -10.82 -9.41 -11.02
C SER A 474 -10.07 -8.07 -11.09
N TRP A 475 -10.05 -7.41 -12.24
CA TRP A 475 -9.34 -6.15 -12.45
C TRP A 475 -9.76 -5.04 -11.48
N ILE A 476 -11.07 -4.77 -11.36
CA ILE A 476 -11.59 -3.68 -10.51
C ILE A 476 -11.41 -3.98 -9.02
N THR A 477 -11.42 -5.25 -8.61
CA THR A 477 -11.27 -5.65 -7.21
C THR A 477 -9.83 -5.94 -6.80
N ALA A 478 -8.86 -5.86 -7.70
CA ALA A 478 -7.46 -6.23 -7.41
C ALA A 478 -6.88 -5.46 -6.22
N THR A 479 -7.03 -4.13 -6.17
CA THR A 479 -6.44 -3.32 -5.10
C THR A 479 -7.01 -3.66 -3.71
N ILE A 480 -8.33 -3.85 -3.62
CA ILE A 480 -8.97 -4.21 -2.35
C ILE A 480 -8.65 -5.66 -1.96
N ARG A 481 -8.50 -6.58 -2.91
CA ARG A 481 -8.07 -7.97 -2.64
C ARG A 481 -6.64 -8.04 -2.12
N GLU A 482 -5.73 -7.25 -2.66
CA GLU A 482 -4.36 -7.16 -2.14
C GLU A 482 -4.36 -6.62 -0.70
N ARG A 483 -5.11 -5.56 -0.43
CA ARG A 483 -5.30 -5.02 0.93
C ARG A 483 -5.81 -6.07 1.90
N ILE A 484 -6.86 -6.80 1.50
CA ILE A 484 -7.40 -7.93 2.27
C ILE A 484 -6.30 -8.97 2.52
N SER A 485 -5.54 -9.37 1.50
CA SER A 485 -4.44 -10.35 1.63
C SER A 485 -3.37 -9.88 2.61
N GLN A 486 -2.97 -8.61 2.55
CA GLN A 486 -1.95 -8.05 3.44
C GLN A 486 -2.45 -7.96 4.89
N SER A 487 -3.68 -7.49 5.10
CA SER A 487 -4.31 -7.48 6.44
C SER A 487 -4.44 -8.88 7.02
N GLN A 488 -4.84 -9.87 6.20
CA GLN A 488 -4.87 -11.27 6.61
C GLN A 488 -3.48 -11.74 7.01
N LYS A 489 -2.45 -11.55 6.18
CA LYS A 489 -1.06 -11.93 6.52
C LYS A 489 -0.60 -11.30 7.84
N ARG A 490 -0.91 -10.02 8.09
CA ARG A 490 -0.56 -9.34 9.35
C ARG A 490 -1.30 -9.93 10.54
N ARG A 491 -2.62 -10.15 10.42
CA ARG A 491 -3.45 -10.79 11.44
C ARG A 491 -2.96 -12.21 11.75
N GLU A 492 -2.69 -13.00 10.72
CA GLU A 492 -2.13 -14.34 10.84
C GLU A 492 -0.79 -14.33 11.57
N GLN A 493 0.12 -13.42 11.21
CA GLN A 493 1.40 -13.26 11.89
C GLN A 493 1.23 -12.89 13.36
N ALA A 494 0.29 -12.00 13.69
CA ALA A 494 -0.02 -11.63 15.06
C ALA A 494 -0.52 -12.85 15.87
N LYS A 495 -1.42 -13.66 15.29
CA LYS A 495 -1.93 -14.89 15.94
C LYS A 495 -0.84 -15.97 16.09
N ARG A 496 0.00 -16.18 15.07
CA ARG A 496 1.17 -17.09 15.16
C ARG A 496 2.14 -16.68 16.26
N ARG A 497 2.27 -15.38 16.54
CA ARG A 497 3.16 -14.85 17.59
C ARG A 497 2.67 -15.16 19.01
N SER A 498 1.38 -15.39 19.23
CA SER A 498 0.76 -15.62 20.56
C SER A 498 0.97 -17.02 21.15
N GLY A 499 1.78 -17.88 20.52
CA GLY A 499 2.37 -19.11 21.09
C GLY A 499 1.51 -19.88 22.11
N SER A 500 0.55 -20.69 21.64
CA SER A 500 -0.22 -21.56 22.53
C SER A 500 0.57 -22.82 22.91
N LYS A 501 0.72 -23.13 24.21
CA LYS A 501 1.27 -24.45 24.65
C LYS A 501 0.29 -25.62 24.45
N ARG A 502 -0.93 -25.35 23.99
CA ARG A 502 -2.03 -26.34 23.86
C ARG A 502 -1.95 -27.09 22.55
N SER A 503 -2.59 -28.26 22.48
CA SER A 503 -2.80 -28.95 21.20
C SER A 503 -3.75 -28.15 20.29
N ASP A 504 -3.76 -28.48 19.01
CA ASP A 504 -4.67 -27.83 18.06
C ASP A 504 -6.14 -28.21 18.32
N GLU A 505 -6.41 -29.46 18.73
CA GLU A 505 -7.73 -29.94 19.13
C GLU A 505 -8.27 -29.20 20.38
N GLU A 506 -7.45 -29.06 21.42
CA GLU A 506 -7.82 -28.31 22.63
C GLU A 506 -8.07 -26.82 22.32
N THR A 507 -7.29 -26.26 21.40
CA THR A 507 -7.43 -24.87 20.98
C THR A 507 -8.76 -24.66 20.26
N LEU A 508 -9.09 -25.55 19.32
CA LEU A 508 -10.36 -25.51 18.58
C LEU A 508 -11.57 -25.71 19.50
N ALA A 509 -11.55 -26.74 20.34
CA ALA A 509 -12.66 -27.06 21.24
C ALA A 509 -13.00 -25.88 22.16
N ARG A 510 -11.97 -25.23 22.73
CA ARG A 510 -12.16 -24.05 23.57
C ARG A 510 -12.66 -22.84 22.79
N TRP A 511 -12.17 -22.63 21.57
CA TRP A 511 -12.66 -21.53 20.73
C TRP A 511 -14.14 -21.72 20.39
N LEU A 512 -14.55 -22.92 19.99
CA LEU A 512 -15.95 -23.25 19.71
C LEU A 512 -16.85 -23.08 20.95
N ASP A 513 -16.41 -23.56 22.12
CA ASP A 513 -17.14 -23.40 23.38
C ASP A 513 -17.31 -21.91 23.75
N THR A 514 -16.22 -21.14 23.63
CA THR A 514 -16.23 -19.69 23.90
C THR A 514 -17.21 -18.98 22.97
N ARG A 515 -17.16 -19.24 21.66
CA ARG A 515 -18.04 -18.58 20.69
C ARG A 515 -19.50 -19.00 20.86
N THR A 516 -19.77 -20.28 21.14
CA THR A 516 -21.12 -20.78 21.40
C THR A 516 -21.74 -20.07 22.62
N LYS A 517 -20.96 -19.87 23.69
CA LYS A 517 -21.41 -19.18 24.91
C LYS A 517 -21.58 -17.67 24.71
N ALA A 518 -20.71 -17.05 23.92
CA ALA A 518 -20.76 -15.60 23.66
C ALA A 518 -21.81 -15.21 22.61
N PHE A 519 -22.32 -16.16 21.82
CA PHE A 519 -23.22 -15.86 20.70
C PHE A 519 -24.52 -15.14 21.10
N PRO A 520 -25.22 -15.47 22.21
CA PRO A 520 -26.41 -14.72 22.63
C PRO A 520 -26.15 -13.23 22.83
N ASP A 521 -25.03 -12.88 23.48
CA ASP A 521 -24.63 -11.48 23.71
C ASP A 521 -24.20 -10.81 22.40
N TRP A 522 -23.44 -11.53 21.57
CA TRP A 522 -23.03 -11.05 20.24
C TRP A 522 -24.24 -10.71 19.37
N LYS A 523 -25.29 -11.56 19.36
CA LYS A 523 -26.53 -11.27 18.65
C LYS A 523 -27.18 -9.98 19.11
N HIS A 524 -27.21 -9.75 20.43
CA HIS A 524 -27.84 -8.58 21.03
C HIS A 524 -27.04 -7.30 20.78
N GLN A 525 -25.72 -7.42 20.63
CA GLN A 525 -24.83 -6.30 20.36
C GLN A 525 -24.87 -5.86 18.89
N PHE A 526 -25.01 -6.79 17.94
CA PHE A 526 -24.81 -6.53 16.52
C PHE A 526 -26.05 -6.70 15.62
N GLY A 527 -27.24 -7.00 16.17
CA GLY A 527 -28.49 -7.03 15.39
C GLY A 527 -29.73 -7.34 16.25
N SER A 528 -30.87 -7.62 15.62
CA SER A 528 -32.05 -8.12 16.34
C SER A 528 -31.99 -9.65 16.49
N VAL A 529 -32.64 -10.20 17.52
CA VAL A 529 -32.63 -11.65 17.79
C VAL A 529 -33.15 -12.48 16.60
N SER A 530 -34.07 -11.93 15.80
CA SER A 530 -34.62 -12.54 14.59
C SER A 530 -33.71 -12.47 13.37
N ASP A 531 -32.64 -11.67 13.39
CA ASP A 531 -31.76 -11.51 12.23
C ASP A 531 -30.74 -12.63 12.09
N TRP A 532 -30.47 -13.37 13.16
CA TRP A 532 -29.37 -14.33 13.25
C TRP A 532 -29.86 -15.78 13.36
N ASP A 533 -30.48 -16.28 12.29
CA ASP A 533 -31.16 -17.59 12.24
C ASP A 533 -30.36 -18.71 11.55
N PHE A 534 -29.17 -18.39 11.03
CA PHE A 534 -28.30 -19.25 10.22
C PHE A 534 -28.89 -19.63 8.84
N SER A 535 -29.85 -18.84 8.35
CA SER A 535 -30.31 -18.92 6.96
C SER A 535 -29.24 -18.41 6.00
N ILE A 536 -29.42 -18.63 4.69
CA ILE A 536 -28.58 -18.00 3.67
C ILE A 536 -28.89 -16.49 3.57
N ASP A 537 -30.14 -16.11 3.83
CA ASP A 537 -30.57 -14.70 3.77
C ASP A 537 -29.97 -13.85 4.89
N SER A 538 -29.59 -14.45 6.02
CA SER A 538 -28.89 -13.74 7.09
C SER A 538 -27.45 -13.34 6.72
N LEU A 539 -26.88 -13.91 5.64
CA LEU A 539 -25.55 -13.51 5.17
C LEU A 539 -25.53 -12.08 4.65
N ASP A 540 -26.55 -11.62 3.95
CA ASP A 540 -26.63 -10.22 3.49
C ASP A 540 -26.71 -9.25 4.67
N LYS A 541 -27.39 -9.66 5.76
CA LYS A 541 -27.42 -8.90 7.01
C LYS A 541 -26.06 -8.86 7.69
N LEU A 542 -25.33 -9.99 7.69
CA LEU A 542 -23.97 -10.05 8.20
C LEU A 542 -23.06 -9.07 7.44
N GLU A 543 -23.17 -9.00 6.11
CA GLU A 543 -22.40 -8.04 5.30
C GLU A 543 -22.72 -6.59 5.67
N ALA A 544 -24.00 -6.25 5.83
CA ALA A 544 -24.41 -4.91 6.24
C ALA A 544 -23.82 -4.51 7.60
N VAL A 545 -23.80 -5.43 8.56
CA VAL A 545 -23.20 -5.20 9.88
C VAL A 545 -21.68 -5.07 9.80
N ILE A 546 -20.98 -5.86 8.98
CA ILE A 546 -19.53 -5.73 8.80
C ILE A 546 -19.16 -4.31 8.36
N ARG A 547 -19.91 -3.74 7.40
CA ARG A 547 -19.69 -2.36 6.92
C ARG A 547 -20.03 -1.27 7.95
N GLN A 548 -20.89 -1.56 8.91
CA GLN A 548 -21.20 -0.65 10.00
C GLN A 548 -20.10 -0.66 11.07
N VAL A 549 -19.49 -1.83 11.30
CA VAL A 549 -18.44 -2.00 12.31
C VAL A 549 -17.09 -1.47 11.83
N ALA A 550 -16.80 -1.57 10.53
CA ALA A 550 -15.54 -1.12 9.96
C ALA A 550 -15.75 -0.50 8.56
N ALA A 551 -14.98 0.54 8.25
CA ALA A 551 -14.96 1.21 6.96
C ALA A 551 -14.14 0.44 5.91
N GLY A 552 -13.24 -0.46 6.34
CA GLY A 552 -12.35 -1.21 5.45
C GLY A 552 -11.80 -2.52 6.05
N PRO A 553 -11.06 -3.31 5.24
CA PRO A 553 -10.54 -4.60 5.66
C PRO A 553 -9.47 -4.49 6.75
N GLU A 554 -8.66 -3.43 6.78
CA GLU A 554 -7.64 -3.19 7.81
C GLU A 554 -8.31 -2.95 9.16
N GLU A 555 -9.27 -2.02 9.23
CA GLU A 555 -10.02 -1.72 10.46
C GLU A 555 -10.78 -2.97 10.95
N LEU A 556 -11.38 -3.73 10.05
CA LEU A 556 -12.05 -4.98 10.41
C LEU A 556 -11.07 -6.00 11.00
N LEU A 557 -9.96 -6.29 10.32
CA LEU A 557 -9.10 -7.43 10.62
C LEU A 557 -8.00 -7.13 11.65
N GLU A 558 -7.55 -5.88 11.74
CA GLU A 558 -6.36 -5.49 12.50
C GLU A 558 -6.68 -4.69 13.76
N ASP A 559 -7.80 -3.96 13.80
CA ASP A 559 -8.21 -3.26 15.01
C ASP A 559 -8.61 -4.24 16.12
N LYS A 560 -7.96 -4.10 17.28
CA LYS A 560 -8.26 -4.90 18.47
C LYS A 560 -9.69 -4.68 18.96
N ALA A 561 -10.26 -3.49 18.74
CA ALA A 561 -11.65 -3.18 19.08
C ALA A 561 -12.64 -4.10 18.35
N ASN A 562 -12.27 -4.54 17.13
CA ASN A 562 -13.12 -5.37 16.27
C ASN A 562 -12.84 -6.88 16.42
N ALA A 563 -11.85 -7.27 17.22
CA ALA A 563 -11.42 -8.67 17.34
C ALA A 563 -12.56 -9.62 17.77
N ASP A 564 -13.35 -9.23 18.76
CA ASP A 564 -14.48 -10.03 19.25
C ASP A 564 -15.63 -10.10 18.22
N PHE A 565 -15.88 -9.01 17.50
CA PHE A 565 -16.83 -8.98 16.40
C PHE A 565 -16.42 -9.95 15.30
N VAL A 566 -15.18 -9.85 14.80
CA VAL A 566 -14.65 -10.69 13.72
C VAL A 566 -14.69 -12.17 14.08
N ASP A 567 -14.24 -12.55 15.28
CA ASP A 567 -14.25 -13.96 15.69
C ASP A 567 -15.69 -14.50 15.82
N GLY A 568 -16.65 -13.67 16.25
CA GLY A 568 -18.08 -14.02 16.28
C GLY A 568 -18.70 -14.14 14.88
N ALA A 569 -18.41 -13.19 13.99
CA ALA A 569 -18.87 -13.19 12.60
C ALA A 569 -18.30 -14.37 11.80
N ALA A 570 -17.03 -14.71 12.02
CA ALA A 570 -16.36 -15.83 11.35
C ALA A 570 -16.97 -17.17 11.80
N TRP A 571 -17.24 -17.30 13.10
CA TRP A 571 -17.98 -18.44 13.64
C TRP A 571 -19.38 -18.54 13.05
N TYR A 572 -20.13 -17.43 13.00
CA TYR A 572 -21.49 -17.42 12.45
C TYR A 572 -21.52 -17.81 10.97
N PHE A 573 -20.68 -17.19 10.14
CA PHE A 573 -20.57 -17.53 8.72
C PHE A 573 -20.18 -19.00 8.53
N GLY A 574 -19.21 -19.49 9.30
CA GLY A 574 -18.83 -20.89 9.26
C GLY A 574 -19.96 -21.85 9.68
N GLU A 575 -20.76 -21.48 10.68
CA GLU A 575 -21.94 -22.24 11.10
C GLU A 575 -23.05 -22.26 10.03
N VAL A 576 -23.27 -21.17 9.29
CA VAL A 576 -24.17 -21.16 8.13
C VAL A 576 -23.70 -22.21 7.13
N LEU A 577 -22.44 -22.15 6.69
CA LEU A 577 -21.89 -23.11 5.73
C LEU A 577 -21.99 -24.57 6.23
N ARG A 578 -21.63 -24.80 7.49
CA ARG A 578 -21.65 -26.14 8.11
C ARG A 578 -23.05 -26.72 8.21
N ARG A 579 -24.06 -25.91 8.58
CA ARG A 579 -25.45 -26.38 8.75
C ARG A 579 -26.13 -26.72 7.43
N HIS A 580 -25.77 -26.03 6.35
CA HIS A 580 -26.26 -26.33 5.00
C HIS A 580 -25.49 -27.48 4.32
N HIS A 581 -24.32 -27.87 4.87
CA HIS A 581 -23.50 -28.99 4.38
C HIS A 581 -22.95 -29.88 5.52
N PRO A 582 -23.80 -30.45 6.39
CA PRO A 582 -23.38 -31.07 7.65
C PRO A 582 -22.54 -32.34 7.47
N ASP A 583 -22.76 -33.09 6.39
CA ASP A 583 -22.06 -34.34 6.11
C ASP A 583 -20.69 -34.14 5.43
N HIS A 584 -20.36 -32.91 5.06
CA HIS A 584 -19.25 -32.63 4.15
C HIS A 584 -18.27 -31.58 4.67
N VAL A 585 -18.66 -30.82 5.69
CA VAL A 585 -17.87 -29.72 6.22
C VAL A 585 -17.87 -29.78 7.73
N ARG A 586 -16.69 -29.65 8.34
CA ARG A 586 -16.52 -29.63 9.79
C ARG A 586 -15.52 -28.54 10.19
N TRP A 587 -15.61 -28.07 11.42
CA TRP A 587 -14.57 -27.19 11.97
C TRP A 587 -13.25 -27.95 12.15
N GLY A 588 -12.15 -27.28 11.81
CA GLY A 588 -10.78 -27.73 11.98
C GLY A 588 -9.88 -26.60 12.43
N TYR A 589 -8.69 -26.94 12.88
CA TYR A 589 -7.65 -25.98 13.25
C TYR A 589 -6.30 -26.65 13.07
N GLU A 590 -5.46 -26.07 12.22
CA GLU A 590 -4.13 -26.59 11.90
C GLU A 590 -3.12 -25.45 11.96
N ARG A 591 -2.49 -25.24 13.11
CA ARG A 591 -1.71 -24.02 13.39
C ARG A 591 -0.55 -23.76 12.43
N HIS A 592 -0.04 -24.82 11.79
CA HIS A 592 1.05 -24.73 10.82
C HIS A 592 0.59 -24.13 9.49
N TYR A 593 -0.65 -24.39 9.09
CA TYR A 593 -1.22 -23.92 7.83
C TYR A 593 -2.14 -22.73 8.05
N HIS A 594 -3.06 -22.82 9.02
CA HIS A 594 -4.08 -21.84 9.33
C HIS A 594 -3.99 -21.42 10.80
N PRO A 595 -3.57 -20.19 11.11
CA PRO A 595 -3.53 -19.69 12.48
C PRO A 595 -4.91 -19.33 13.03
N GLU A 596 -5.98 -19.70 12.33
CA GLU A 596 -7.38 -19.50 12.69
C GLU A 596 -8.19 -20.78 12.45
N PRO A 597 -9.29 -20.99 13.20
CA PRO A 597 -10.24 -22.06 12.93
C PRO A 597 -10.78 -21.96 11.50
N CYS A 598 -10.72 -23.07 10.78
CA CYS A 598 -11.16 -23.20 9.41
C CYS A 598 -12.28 -24.24 9.31
N LEU A 599 -12.97 -24.27 8.18
CA LEU A 599 -13.84 -25.36 7.80
C LEU A 599 -13.06 -26.30 6.88
N LEU A 600 -13.03 -27.58 7.25
CA LEU A 600 -12.37 -28.65 6.53
C LEU A 600 -13.40 -29.59 5.90
N GLY A 601 -13.08 -30.13 4.74
CA GLY A 601 -13.89 -31.18 4.13
C GLY A 601 -13.70 -31.30 2.62
N TRP A 602 -14.80 -31.33 1.88
CA TRP A 602 -14.76 -31.39 0.42
C TRP A 602 -14.36 -30.04 -0.23
N PHE A 603 -14.47 -28.95 0.52
CA PHE A 603 -13.76 -27.69 0.32
C PHE A 603 -13.18 -27.25 1.66
N ASP A 604 -12.01 -26.63 1.61
CA ASP A 604 -11.40 -25.99 2.77
C ASP A 604 -11.60 -24.48 2.66
N THR A 605 -11.96 -23.83 3.77
CA THR A 605 -12.16 -22.39 3.80
C THR A 605 -11.84 -21.81 5.17
N ILE A 606 -11.31 -20.59 5.20
CA ILE A 606 -11.11 -19.83 6.42
C ILE A 606 -12.21 -18.77 6.48
N PRO A 607 -13.23 -18.92 7.34
CA PRO A 607 -14.36 -18.00 7.37
C PRO A 607 -13.96 -16.53 7.56
N ALA A 608 -12.96 -16.25 8.40
CA ALA A 608 -12.52 -14.88 8.65
C ALA A 608 -11.88 -14.23 7.41
N GLU A 609 -11.21 -15.02 6.55
CA GLU A 609 -10.67 -14.49 5.30
C GLU A 609 -11.77 -13.98 4.38
N HIS A 610 -12.90 -14.69 4.35
CA HIS A 610 -14.04 -14.31 3.52
C HIS A 610 -14.82 -13.10 4.04
N LEU A 611 -14.80 -12.82 5.34
CA LEU A 611 -15.48 -11.63 5.89
C LEU A 611 -14.94 -10.34 5.27
N ALA A 612 -13.63 -10.24 5.07
CA ALA A 612 -13.04 -9.04 4.48
C ALA A 612 -13.35 -8.91 2.97
N THR A 613 -13.73 -10.00 2.30
CA THR A 613 -14.10 -9.95 0.87
C THR A 613 -15.39 -9.17 0.61
N VAL A 614 -16.19 -8.85 1.65
CA VAL A 614 -17.37 -8.01 1.50
C VAL A 614 -17.01 -6.63 0.93
N TYR A 615 -15.80 -6.11 1.17
CA TYR A 615 -15.36 -4.84 0.59
C TYR A 615 -15.09 -4.88 -0.92
N THR A 616 -15.21 -6.05 -1.57
CA THR A 616 -15.00 -6.19 -3.02
C THR A 616 -16.21 -5.75 -3.87
N LYS A 617 -17.42 -5.71 -3.29
CA LYS A 617 -18.68 -5.34 -3.96
C LYS A 617 -19.68 -4.81 -2.95
N ASP A 618 -20.69 -4.05 -3.35
CA ASP A 618 -21.64 -3.43 -2.41
C ASP A 618 -22.53 -4.42 -1.63
N GLY A 619 -22.69 -5.65 -2.08
CA GLY A 619 -23.38 -6.70 -1.32
C GLY A 619 -23.45 -8.07 -2.02
N GLY A 620 -23.96 -9.06 -1.30
CA GLY A 620 -24.21 -10.42 -1.76
C GLY A 620 -22.94 -11.26 -1.95
N VAL A 621 -21.81 -10.83 -1.39
CA VAL A 621 -20.50 -11.49 -1.55
C VAL A 621 -20.48 -12.86 -0.87
N LEU A 622 -20.89 -12.94 0.40
CA LEU A 622 -20.96 -14.14 1.21
C LEU A 622 -22.04 -15.10 0.68
N ARG A 623 -23.19 -14.56 0.25
CA ARG A 623 -24.25 -15.34 -0.42
C ARG A 623 -23.72 -15.97 -1.72
N LYS A 624 -23.11 -15.17 -2.60
CA LYS A 624 -22.52 -15.68 -3.86
C LYS A 624 -21.44 -16.72 -3.61
N ARG A 625 -20.65 -16.57 -2.54
CA ARG A 625 -19.65 -17.57 -2.14
C ARG A 625 -20.32 -18.90 -1.79
N TYR A 626 -21.39 -18.88 -1.00
CA TYR A 626 -22.19 -20.08 -0.72
C TYR A 626 -22.75 -20.72 -2.01
N GLU A 627 -23.34 -19.91 -2.90
CA GLU A 627 -23.88 -20.42 -4.18
C GLU A 627 -22.81 -21.03 -5.07
N THR A 628 -21.61 -20.44 -5.11
CA THR A 628 -20.46 -20.98 -5.85
C THR A 628 -20.05 -22.34 -5.31
N ILE A 629 -19.99 -22.47 -3.98
CA ILE A 629 -19.71 -23.75 -3.31
C ILE A 629 -20.80 -24.77 -3.66
N ARG A 630 -22.09 -24.38 -3.60
CA ARG A 630 -23.21 -25.26 -3.96
C ARG A 630 -23.12 -25.75 -5.41
N ALA A 631 -22.89 -24.86 -6.37
CA ALA A 631 -22.81 -25.19 -7.79
C ALA A 631 -21.66 -26.16 -8.13
N HIS A 632 -20.49 -25.99 -7.49
CA HIS A 632 -19.37 -26.92 -7.64
C HIS A 632 -19.71 -28.34 -7.12
N ARG A 633 -20.65 -28.45 -6.17
CA ARG A 633 -21.16 -29.74 -5.69
C ARG A 633 -21.99 -30.41 -6.75
N GLU A 634 -23.00 -29.69 -7.22
CA GLU A 634 -24.00 -30.19 -8.16
C GLU A 634 -23.30 -30.72 -9.42
N ALA A 635 -22.26 -30.03 -9.89
CA ALA A 635 -21.43 -30.44 -11.03
C ALA A 635 -20.52 -31.66 -10.78
N ARG A 636 -20.26 -32.06 -9.53
CA ARG A 636 -19.45 -33.25 -9.18
C ARG A 636 -20.31 -34.46 -8.80
N THR A 637 -21.57 -34.25 -8.43
CA THR A 637 -22.50 -35.31 -8.00
C THR A 637 -23.51 -35.71 -9.08
N GLY A 638 -23.67 -34.90 -10.12
CA GLY A 638 -24.38 -35.25 -11.35
C GLY A 638 -23.40 -35.76 -12.39
#